data_AF-A0A3B0F2X8-F1
#
_entry.id   AF-A0A3B0F2X8-F1
#
_cell.length_a   1.000
_cell.length_b   1.000
_cell.length_c   1.000
_cell.angle_alpha   90.00
_cell.angle_beta   90.00
_cell.angle_gamma   90.00
#
_symmetry.space_group_name_H-M   'P 1'
#
loop_
_entity.id
_entity.type
_entity.pdbx_description
1 polymer ?
#
loop_
_entity_poly.entity_id
_entity_poly.type
_entity_poly.pdbx_seq_one_letter_code
_entity_poly.pdbx_strand_id
1 'polypeptide(L)'
;MGNGADNGGQRAFGDGLFSPLGGPVPLTRLQAGGKAATLSELKQAGFPVPPGFVVTRQDLQARAAGAVSSWEDRLRASARACGPGPYAVRSSAAAEDLPGASYAGMYESYLRVAEGELAATVLRCFESANASRVRAYQDSLPRPENGAGAGPGPGLGGGHDAAQMAVLVQQMVDPAAAGVAFTAHPLTGARDEGVVSAVRGLGGNLVEGSEDGEEWLVREGRAVRRHGGAAALSNESATAVAAMARAVASHFGCPQDVEWAVDPSGQIMILQARPMTALPEPVVWKAPGKGAWLRNFRLGEWLPEPVTPLFMDWIIPLIDAGYNDAVYRSAGIRIPMGYATVNGWYYVAPPTPRALPHLLFGGQPRSLPYFFNSVLRPMIDPAGADRAVLRDLEHEWRVIGLPAYLALAHRDLSPSATFASLVATVEEIGEAAGRYLWFFSATGGAAWKMERVLAKFWRRHLAPSFTKRPAQGRVPEQALQGGSGYQVLLGGLLPRPPAPVPHAVYSLDWYHRTAGEEGPEAGGAGTTAHPGSAAPAAERRRSAEAACRDILRGTRRLRRFDELLAVAQHYALLREEQARDFTAGWPLLRRCARRIGRQLRDAGIITSEDDVFFLSRQDLRLDAPPQQERVAIRREKWSRQRKLAAPLVLGGVPLIGNTFDRIAHSARSTAALPRGALVGHPASPGRARGRVRVVRGPEDFPGFRPGEVLVAGATAPAWTPLFAGAAAVVTDSGNLAAHASLVAREYGIPAVVGTGNATQVLHTGQLVTVDGNAGTVEQHED
;
A
#
# COMPACT_ATOMS: atom_id res chain seq x y z
N MET A 1 -57.75 42.28 28.92
CA MET A 1 -58.06 40.92 28.46
C MET A 1 -56.74 40.20 28.26
N GLY A 2 -56.49 39.16 29.05
CA GLY A 2 -55.17 38.57 29.28
C GLY A 2 -54.71 37.63 28.17
N ASN A 3 -53.38 37.65 27.96
CA ASN A 3 -52.62 36.64 27.25
C ASN A 3 -52.29 35.49 28.21
N GLY A 4 -52.67 34.26 27.84
CA GLY A 4 -52.13 33.04 28.42
C GLY A 4 -51.19 32.38 27.40
N ALA A 5 -49.91 32.28 27.74
CA ALA A 5 -48.97 31.40 27.07
C ALA A 5 -48.51 30.34 28.08
N ASP A 6 -48.85 29.11 27.73
CA ASP A 6 -48.65 27.88 28.47
C ASP A 6 -47.15 27.53 28.53
N ASN A 7 -46.61 27.38 29.74
CA ASN A 7 -45.19 27.19 30.01
C ASN A 7 -44.98 25.73 30.47
N GLY A 8 -44.85 24.82 29.51
CA GLY A 8 -44.67 23.39 29.74
C GLY A 8 -43.23 23.02 30.13
N GLY A 9 -42.99 22.88 31.43
CA GLY A 9 -42.24 21.74 32.00
C GLY A 9 -40.72 21.64 31.80
N GLN A 10 -39.94 22.55 32.37
CA GLN A 10 -38.56 22.26 32.80
C GLN A 10 -38.61 21.53 34.16
N ARG A 11 -38.39 20.20 34.17
CA ARG A 11 -38.09 19.49 35.43
C ARG A 11 -36.66 19.85 35.86
N ALA A 12 -36.55 20.68 36.90
CA ALA A 12 -35.29 20.95 37.56
C ALA A 12 -34.68 19.63 38.12
N PHE A 13 -33.43 19.34 37.78
CA PHE A 13 -32.66 18.28 38.41
C PHE A 13 -32.49 18.64 39.90
N GLY A 14 -33.16 17.91 40.80
CA GLY A 14 -33.22 18.22 42.23
C GLY A 14 -31.98 17.83 43.03
N ASP A 15 -31.86 18.41 44.24
CA ASP A 15 -30.88 18.06 45.26
C ASP A 15 -30.94 16.54 45.55
N GLY A 16 -29.87 15.84 45.20
CA GLY A 16 -29.74 14.39 45.43
C GLY A 16 -29.37 13.56 44.22
N LEU A 17 -29.26 14.09 43.00
CA LEU A 17 -28.79 13.34 41.81
C LEU A 17 -27.30 13.53 41.53
N PHE A 18 -26.69 12.63 40.76
CA PHE A 18 -25.32 12.81 40.25
C PHE A 18 -25.28 13.87 39.15
N SER A 19 -24.11 14.46 38.94
CA SER A 19 -23.91 15.57 38.00
C SER A 19 -24.27 15.17 36.56
N PRO A 20 -25.31 15.75 35.93
CA PRO A 20 -25.70 15.40 34.57
C PRO A 20 -24.76 16.04 33.54
N LEU A 21 -24.59 15.40 32.39
CA LEU A 21 -23.81 15.97 31.26
C LEU A 21 -24.40 17.29 30.75
N GLY A 22 -25.72 17.45 30.79
CA GLY A 22 -26.44 18.64 30.32
C GLY A 22 -26.81 19.61 31.45
N GLY A 23 -26.01 19.67 32.51
CA GLY A 23 -26.21 20.61 33.61
C GLY A 23 -26.07 22.08 33.18
N PRO A 24 -26.41 23.04 34.06
CA PRO A 24 -26.35 24.47 33.74
C PRO A 24 -24.93 24.99 33.45
N VAL A 25 -23.91 24.29 33.95
CA VAL A 25 -22.48 24.60 33.75
C VAL A 25 -21.79 23.31 33.27
N PRO A 26 -20.88 23.37 32.28
CA PRO A 26 -20.22 22.18 31.77
C PRO A 26 -19.24 21.64 32.80
N LEU A 27 -19.13 20.32 32.86
CA LEU A 27 -18.21 19.65 33.79
C LEU A 27 -16.76 19.89 33.38
N THR A 28 -15.89 20.20 34.34
CA THR A 28 -14.47 20.39 34.07
C THR A 28 -13.73 19.05 34.02
N ARG A 29 -12.58 19.02 33.33
CA ARG A 29 -11.70 17.83 33.27
C ARG A 29 -11.24 17.35 34.66
N LEU A 30 -11.03 18.28 35.60
CA LEU A 30 -10.66 17.94 36.98
C LEU A 30 -11.79 17.20 37.70
N GLN A 31 -13.04 17.59 37.46
CA GLN A 31 -14.21 16.99 38.12
C GLN A 31 -14.62 15.65 37.50
N ALA A 32 -14.60 15.55 36.17
CA ALA A 32 -15.27 14.48 35.43
C ALA A 32 -14.33 13.64 34.54
N GLY A 33 -13.04 13.96 34.50
CA GLY A 33 -12.10 13.39 33.54
C GLY A 33 -12.29 13.93 32.12
N GLY A 34 -11.40 13.52 31.20
CA GLY A 34 -11.35 14.04 29.82
C GLY A 34 -12.62 13.79 29.02
N LYS A 35 -13.04 12.52 28.92
CA LYS A 35 -14.19 12.09 28.11
C LYS A 35 -15.50 12.75 28.53
N ALA A 36 -15.82 12.69 29.82
CA ALA A 36 -17.11 13.20 30.31
C ALA A 36 -17.18 14.74 30.29
N ALA A 37 -16.06 15.43 30.53
CA ALA A 37 -16.00 16.89 30.37
C ALA A 37 -16.27 17.30 28.92
N THR A 38 -15.61 16.66 27.94
CA THR A 38 -15.81 16.92 26.52
C THR A 38 -17.27 16.69 26.09
N LEU A 39 -17.90 15.60 26.55
CA LEU A 39 -19.30 15.30 26.23
C LEU A 39 -20.29 16.25 26.90
N SER A 40 -19.98 16.73 28.11
CA SER A 40 -20.77 17.75 28.80
C SER A 40 -20.76 19.07 28.03
N GLU A 41 -19.57 19.50 27.59
CA GLU A 41 -19.41 20.71 26.77
C GLU A 41 -20.16 20.60 25.43
N LEU A 42 -20.01 19.49 24.71
CA LEU A 42 -20.73 19.26 23.45
C LEU A 42 -22.25 19.27 23.64
N LYS A 43 -22.75 18.62 24.70
CA LYS A 43 -24.19 18.61 24.98
C LYS A 43 -24.72 20.01 25.28
N GLN A 44 -23.96 20.84 26.00
CA GLN A 44 -24.32 22.23 26.28
C GLN A 44 -24.30 23.10 25.01
N ALA A 45 -23.36 22.84 24.09
CA ALA A 45 -23.30 23.48 22.79
C ALA A 45 -24.39 23.00 21.79
N GLY A 46 -25.30 22.11 22.22
CA GLY A 46 -26.45 21.66 21.44
C GLY A 46 -26.17 20.46 20.53
N PHE A 47 -24.99 19.83 20.65
CA PHE A 47 -24.71 18.61 19.90
C PHE A 47 -25.51 17.41 20.44
N PRO A 48 -25.89 16.46 19.57
CA PRO A 48 -26.66 15.28 19.95
C PRO A 48 -25.79 14.28 20.73
N VAL A 49 -25.72 14.47 22.05
CA VAL A 49 -25.00 13.59 22.98
C VAL A 49 -26.02 12.79 23.81
N PRO A 50 -25.85 11.45 23.98
CA PRO A 50 -26.72 10.67 24.84
C PRO A 50 -26.86 11.27 26.25
N PRO A 51 -28.06 11.31 26.85
CA PRO A 51 -28.23 11.67 28.25
C PRO A 51 -27.35 10.79 29.15
N GLY A 52 -26.78 11.39 30.19
CA GLY A 52 -25.91 10.69 31.11
C GLY A 52 -25.51 11.57 32.28
N PHE A 53 -24.82 10.97 33.24
CA PHE A 53 -24.33 11.60 34.44
C PHE A 53 -22.95 11.06 34.82
N VAL A 54 -22.25 11.78 35.68
CA VAL A 54 -20.89 11.45 36.11
C VAL A 54 -20.86 11.13 37.60
N VAL A 55 -20.19 10.03 37.93
CA VAL A 55 -19.87 9.64 39.31
C VAL A 55 -18.40 9.98 39.56
N THR A 56 -18.15 10.87 40.50
CA THR A 56 -16.79 11.34 40.82
C THR A 56 -16.13 10.48 41.89
N ARG A 57 -14.81 10.64 42.08
CA ARG A 57 -14.11 9.99 43.19
C ARG A 57 -14.60 10.49 44.56
N GLN A 58 -15.00 11.75 44.66
CA GLN A 58 -15.58 12.31 45.88
C GLN A 58 -16.91 11.65 46.22
N ASP A 59 -17.75 11.38 45.22
CA ASP A 59 -18.98 10.61 45.41
C ASP A 59 -18.72 9.20 45.94
N LEU A 60 -17.65 8.54 45.46
CA LEU A 60 -17.22 7.23 45.95
C LEU A 60 -16.69 7.28 47.40
N GLN A 61 -15.96 8.33 47.76
CA GLN A 61 -15.49 8.53 49.14
C GLN A 61 -16.64 8.81 50.10
N ALA A 62 -17.62 9.62 49.68
CA ALA A 62 -18.83 9.86 50.46
C ALA A 62 -19.62 8.58 50.72
N ARG A 63 -19.67 7.64 49.75
CA ARG A 63 -20.21 6.29 49.95
C ARG A 63 -19.46 5.51 51.04
N ALA A 64 -18.14 5.59 51.10
CA ALA A 64 -17.38 4.87 52.13
C ALA A 64 -17.66 5.37 53.57
N ALA A 65 -18.17 6.61 53.70
CA ALA A 65 -18.47 7.26 54.97
C ALA A 65 -19.95 7.12 55.45
N GLY A 66 -20.85 6.48 54.69
CA GLY A 66 -22.28 6.34 55.04
C GLY A 66 -23.07 5.33 54.17
N ALA A 67 -24.25 4.89 54.63
CA ALA A 67 -24.99 3.69 54.15
C ALA A 67 -25.07 3.50 52.62
N VAL A 68 -24.47 2.39 52.15
CA VAL A 68 -24.32 1.95 50.74
C VAL A 68 -25.65 1.95 49.96
N SER A 69 -26.78 1.64 50.61
CA SER A 69 -28.10 1.59 49.98
C SER A 69 -28.54 2.94 49.39
N SER A 70 -28.19 4.05 50.04
CA SER A 70 -28.57 5.39 49.57
C SER A 70 -27.81 5.81 48.30
N TRP A 71 -26.57 5.31 48.12
CA TRP A 71 -25.76 5.59 46.92
C TRP A 71 -26.26 4.80 45.70
N GLU A 72 -26.64 3.55 45.88
CA GLU A 72 -27.21 2.76 44.78
C GLU A 72 -28.56 3.30 44.33
N ASP A 73 -29.42 3.72 45.27
CA ASP A 73 -30.70 4.32 44.95
C ASP A 73 -30.51 5.67 44.22
N ARG A 74 -29.50 6.45 44.61
CA ARG A 74 -29.08 7.67 43.90
C ARG A 74 -28.60 7.38 42.48
N LEU A 75 -27.84 6.29 42.26
CA LEU A 75 -27.41 5.86 40.92
C LEU A 75 -28.61 5.49 40.07
N ARG A 76 -29.52 4.66 40.58
CA ARG A 76 -30.74 4.22 39.89
C ARG A 76 -31.64 5.40 39.57
N ALA A 77 -31.83 6.33 40.51
CA ALA A 77 -32.60 7.55 40.29
C ALA A 77 -31.99 8.45 39.22
N SER A 78 -30.66 8.63 39.23
CA SER A 78 -29.95 9.41 38.20
C SER A 78 -30.04 8.76 36.82
N ALA A 79 -29.93 7.43 36.76
CA ALA A 79 -30.06 6.68 35.52
C ALA A 79 -31.47 6.76 34.92
N ARG A 80 -32.52 6.59 35.74
CA ARG A 80 -33.91 6.77 35.31
C ARG A 80 -34.22 8.20 34.86
N ALA A 81 -33.59 9.20 35.48
CA ALA A 81 -33.71 10.59 35.06
C ALA A 81 -33.08 10.85 33.68
N CYS A 82 -32.05 10.09 33.30
CA CYS A 82 -31.45 10.16 31.96
C CYS A 82 -32.28 9.44 30.89
N GLY A 83 -33.06 8.43 31.27
CA GLY A 83 -33.95 7.69 30.35
C GLY A 83 -33.99 6.20 30.66
N PRO A 84 -34.78 5.42 29.89
CA PRO A 84 -34.82 3.97 30.03
C PRO A 84 -33.47 3.34 29.68
N GLY A 85 -33.09 2.30 30.44
CA GLY A 85 -31.91 1.49 30.16
C GLY A 85 -32.05 0.62 28.91
N PRO A 86 -30.98 -0.09 28.51
CA PRO A 86 -29.74 -0.26 29.26
C PRO A 86 -28.78 0.94 29.19
N TYR A 87 -27.66 0.88 29.90
CA TYR A 87 -26.69 1.98 30.03
C TYR A 87 -25.27 1.56 29.57
N ALA A 88 -24.49 2.54 29.13
CA ALA A 88 -23.05 2.41 28.94
C ALA A 88 -22.32 3.02 30.15
N VAL A 89 -21.40 2.26 30.75
CA VAL A 89 -20.59 2.68 31.90
C VAL A 89 -19.14 2.76 31.46
N ARG A 90 -18.57 3.97 31.43
CA ARG A 90 -17.27 4.27 30.82
C ARG A 90 -16.36 4.96 31.83
N SER A 91 -15.13 4.50 31.91
CA SER A 91 -14.09 5.20 32.66
C SER A 91 -13.72 6.52 31.99
N SER A 92 -13.46 7.57 32.78
CA SER A 92 -13.07 8.91 32.31
C SER A 92 -11.97 9.47 33.22
N ALA A 93 -10.72 9.42 32.79
CA ALA A 93 -9.59 9.94 33.56
C ALA A 93 -9.16 11.35 33.11
N ALA A 94 -8.69 12.19 34.03
CA ALA A 94 -8.24 13.55 33.71
C ALA A 94 -7.03 13.58 32.75
N ALA A 95 -6.17 12.55 32.81
CA ALA A 95 -4.98 12.42 31.98
C ALA A 95 -5.24 11.79 30.60
N GLU A 96 -6.46 11.32 30.33
CA GLU A 96 -6.80 10.48 29.16
C GLU A 96 -6.71 11.20 27.82
N ASP A 97 -6.61 12.53 27.81
CA ASP A 97 -6.61 13.39 26.62
C ASP A 97 -5.58 14.54 26.71
N LEU A 98 -4.45 14.33 27.37
CA LEU A 98 -3.34 15.30 27.44
C LEU A 98 -2.31 15.08 26.31
N PRO A 99 -1.70 16.14 25.77
CA PRO A 99 -0.59 16.00 24.83
C PRO A 99 0.55 15.17 25.44
N GLY A 100 0.94 14.06 24.80
CA GLY A 100 2.05 13.20 25.22
C GLY A 100 1.69 12.02 26.13
N ALA A 101 0.42 11.82 26.49
CA ALA A 101 -0.04 10.62 27.20
C ALA A 101 -1.17 9.92 26.40
N SER A 102 -1.05 8.61 26.21
CA SER A 102 -2.05 7.79 25.51
C SER A 102 -2.49 6.66 26.42
N TYR A 103 -3.67 6.82 27.01
CA TYR A 103 -4.31 5.80 27.86
C TYR A 103 -5.25 4.89 27.05
N ALA A 104 -5.15 4.90 25.72
CA ALA A 104 -6.01 4.13 24.82
C ALA A 104 -5.99 2.63 25.17
N GLY A 105 -7.18 2.04 25.37
CA GLY A 105 -7.35 0.62 25.72
C GLY A 105 -6.96 0.23 27.15
N MET A 106 -6.51 1.18 27.98
CA MET A 106 -6.06 0.88 29.35
C MET A 106 -7.19 0.90 30.39
N TYR A 107 -8.26 1.65 30.14
CA TYR A 107 -9.42 1.72 31.03
C TYR A 107 -10.61 0.93 30.47
N GLU A 108 -11.43 0.38 31.37
CA GLU A 108 -12.54 -0.48 31.00
C GLU A 108 -13.81 0.31 30.71
N SER A 109 -14.58 -0.16 29.72
CA SER A 109 -15.91 0.33 29.36
C SER A 109 -16.87 -0.86 29.23
N TYR A 110 -18.05 -0.73 29.79
CA TYR A 110 -19.08 -1.76 29.82
C TYR A 110 -20.32 -1.27 29.08
N LEU A 111 -20.82 -2.05 28.12
CA LEU A 111 -21.99 -1.72 27.31
C LEU A 111 -23.19 -2.58 27.74
N ARG A 112 -24.40 -2.09 27.47
CA ARG A 112 -25.68 -2.78 27.75
C ARG A 112 -25.86 -3.18 29.23
N VAL A 113 -25.40 -2.35 30.16
CA VAL A 113 -25.52 -2.57 31.61
C VAL A 113 -26.97 -2.34 32.06
N ALA A 114 -27.55 -3.33 32.75
CA ALA A 114 -28.89 -3.18 33.31
C ALA A 114 -28.90 -2.25 34.53
N GLU A 115 -30.06 -1.64 34.83
CA GLU A 115 -30.19 -0.72 35.98
C GLU A 115 -29.73 -1.35 37.31
N GLY A 116 -30.05 -2.63 37.53
CA GLY A 116 -29.65 -3.38 38.73
C GLY A 116 -28.15 -3.65 38.85
N GLU A 117 -27.39 -3.55 37.75
CA GLU A 117 -25.96 -3.86 37.69
C GLU A 117 -25.07 -2.61 37.70
N LEU A 118 -25.67 -1.42 37.68
CA LEU A 118 -24.96 -0.14 37.61
C LEU A 118 -23.96 0.02 38.75
N ALA A 119 -24.39 -0.23 39.99
CA ALA A 119 -23.57 -0.06 41.18
C ALA A 119 -22.28 -0.91 41.12
N ALA A 120 -22.42 -2.21 40.82
CA ALA A 120 -21.28 -3.11 40.69
C ALA A 120 -20.36 -2.70 39.53
N THR A 121 -20.94 -2.28 38.40
CA THR A 121 -20.16 -1.92 37.21
C THR A 121 -19.38 -0.63 37.37
N VAL A 122 -19.99 0.39 38.00
CA VAL A 122 -19.30 1.66 38.33
C VAL A 122 -18.09 1.39 39.22
N LEU A 123 -18.21 0.47 40.19
CA LEU A 123 -17.10 0.09 41.05
C LEU A 123 -15.98 -0.62 40.30
N ARG A 124 -16.31 -1.56 39.41
CA ARG A 124 -15.31 -2.20 38.54
C ARG A 124 -14.55 -1.18 37.70
N CYS A 125 -15.22 -0.16 37.16
CA CYS A 125 -14.54 0.93 36.45
C CYS A 125 -13.53 1.65 37.37
N PHE A 126 -13.92 2.03 38.59
CA PHE A 126 -12.99 2.65 39.55
C PHE A 126 -11.82 1.74 39.94
N GLU A 127 -12.05 0.43 40.04
CA GLU A 127 -11.00 -0.57 40.31
C GLU A 127 -10.03 -0.70 39.12
N SER A 128 -10.52 -0.59 37.88
CA SER A 128 -9.68 -0.65 36.67
C SER A 128 -8.58 0.42 36.65
N ALA A 129 -8.81 1.57 37.30
CA ALA A 129 -7.82 2.64 37.44
C ALA A 129 -6.61 2.25 38.31
N ASN A 130 -6.72 1.21 39.13
CA ASN A 130 -5.65 0.68 39.98
C ASN A 130 -4.97 -0.57 39.41
N ALA A 131 -5.35 -1.04 38.21
CA ALA A 131 -4.78 -2.22 37.61
C ALA A 131 -3.26 -2.06 37.38
N SER A 132 -2.50 -3.14 37.58
CA SER A 132 -1.03 -3.15 37.49
C SER A 132 -0.50 -2.56 36.17
N ARG A 133 -1.25 -2.74 35.07
CA ARG A 133 -0.97 -2.18 33.74
C ARG A 133 -1.00 -0.64 33.70
N VAL A 134 -1.96 -0.02 34.40
CA VAL A 134 -2.11 1.44 34.45
C VAL A 134 -1.00 2.06 35.30
N ARG A 135 -0.62 1.41 36.41
CA ARG A 135 0.51 1.84 37.26
C ARG A 135 1.84 1.74 36.53
N ALA A 136 2.11 0.62 35.84
CA ALA A 136 3.32 0.45 35.05
C ALA A 136 3.47 1.51 33.95
N TYR A 137 2.37 1.90 33.31
CA TYR A 137 2.37 2.99 32.33
C TYR A 137 2.63 4.36 32.98
N GLN A 138 1.98 4.66 34.11
CA GLN A 138 2.21 5.90 34.85
C GLN A 138 3.67 6.03 35.32
N ASP A 139 4.29 4.93 35.76
CA ASP A 139 5.70 4.90 36.15
C ASP A 139 6.67 5.06 34.96
N SER A 140 6.19 4.77 33.73
CA SER A 140 6.97 4.94 32.48
C SER A 140 6.94 6.34 31.89
N LEU A 141 6.03 7.21 32.35
CA LEU A 141 5.96 8.60 31.88
C LEU A 141 7.11 9.42 32.47
N PRO A 142 7.77 10.31 31.68
CA PRO A 142 8.84 11.16 32.17
C PRO A 142 8.34 12.03 33.32
N ARG A 143 9.01 11.98 34.48
CA ARG A 143 8.74 12.93 35.56
C ARG A 143 9.22 14.31 35.11
N PRO A 144 8.43 15.38 35.33
CA PRO A 144 8.92 16.73 35.08
C PRO A 144 10.16 16.99 35.93
N GLU A 145 11.27 17.37 35.28
CA GLU A 145 12.47 17.83 35.97
C GLU A 145 12.15 19.13 36.71
N ASN A 146 12.36 19.15 38.03
CA ASN A 146 12.11 20.32 38.85
C ASN A 146 13.06 21.48 38.47
N GLY A 147 12.50 22.51 37.83
CA GLY A 147 12.56 23.92 38.22
C GLY A 147 13.93 24.62 38.39
N ALA A 148 14.24 25.51 37.45
CA ALA A 148 14.79 26.84 37.75
C ALA A 148 14.38 27.87 36.67
N GLY A 149 13.43 28.75 37.00
CA GLY A 149 13.30 30.09 36.40
C GLY A 149 12.35 30.30 35.22
N ALA A 150 11.07 30.56 35.49
CA ALA A 150 10.25 31.64 34.88
C ALA A 150 8.84 31.65 35.51
N GLY A 151 8.31 32.84 35.80
CA GLY A 151 7.09 33.11 36.59
C GLY A 151 5.74 32.77 35.93
N PRO A 152 4.62 33.22 36.55
CA PRO A 152 3.40 32.43 36.76
C PRO A 152 2.41 32.48 35.57
N GLY A 153 2.18 31.33 34.94
CA GLY A 153 0.89 30.99 34.32
C GLY A 153 0.03 30.22 35.32
N PRO A 154 -1.31 30.24 35.24
CA PRO A 154 -2.18 29.85 36.35
C PRO A 154 -2.05 28.36 36.71
N GLY A 155 -1.32 28.11 37.80
CA GLY A 155 -1.64 27.19 38.89
C GLY A 155 -2.00 25.73 38.55
N LEU A 156 -1.00 24.86 38.51
CA LEU A 156 -1.13 23.47 38.97
C LEU A 156 -0.02 23.21 39.99
N GLY A 157 -0.32 23.48 41.26
CA GLY A 157 0.55 23.19 42.39
C GLY A 157 0.37 21.76 42.89
N GLY A 158 1.50 21.05 43.03
CA GLY A 158 1.81 20.12 44.14
C GLY A 158 0.98 18.85 44.34
N GLY A 159 1.63 17.69 44.13
CA GLY A 159 1.42 16.46 44.91
C GLY A 159 0.28 15.52 44.45
N HIS A 160 0.62 14.34 43.93
CA HIS A 160 -0.25 13.14 43.81
C HIS A 160 -1.70 13.28 43.26
N ASP A 161 -2.05 14.38 42.58
CA ASP A 161 -3.43 14.64 42.12
C ASP A 161 -3.69 14.33 40.63
N ALA A 162 -2.69 13.78 39.92
CA ALA A 162 -2.77 13.46 38.48
C ALA A 162 -3.70 12.28 38.12
N ALA A 163 -4.37 11.66 39.10
CA ALA A 163 -5.18 10.45 38.92
C ALA A 163 -6.59 10.57 39.53
N GLN A 164 -7.28 11.71 39.34
CA GLN A 164 -8.72 11.77 39.56
C GLN A 164 -9.44 11.13 38.37
N MET A 165 -9.86 9.88 38.55
CA MET A 165 -10.69 9.13 37.63
C MET A 165 -12.16 9.29 38.04
N ALA A 166 -13.04 9.49 37.07
CA ALA A 166 -14.48 9.50 37.22
C ALA A 166 -15.11 8.42 36.34
N VAL A 167 -16.38 8.12 36.58
CA VAL A 167 -17.15 7.15 35.80
C VAL A 167 -18.34 7.84 35.15
N LEU A 168 -18.39 7.76 33.83
CA LEU A 168 -19.49 8.24 33.01
C LEU A 168 -20.53 7.13 32.85
N VAL A 169 -21.77 7.42 33.22
CA VAL A 169 -22.93 6.56 32.95
C VAL A 169 -23.82 7.26 31.92
N GLN A 170 -23.95 6.68 30.74
CA GLN A 170 -24.77 7.20 29.64
C GLN A 170 -25.88 6.23 29.27
N GLN A 171 -27.00 6.76 28.79
CA GLN A 171 -28.02 5.96 28.15
C GLN A 171 -27.43 5.25 26.93
N MET A 172 -27.69 3.95 26.79
CA MET A 172 -27.22 3.17 25.66
C MET A 172 -27.97 3.59 24.39
N VAL A 173 -27.23 3.89 23.33
CA VAL A 173 -27.80 3.97 21.98
C VAL A 173 -27.92 2.55 21.45
N ASP A 174 -29.03 2.20 20.80
CA ASP A 174 -29.19 0.95 20.05
C ASP A 174 -28.92 1.22 18.57
N PRO A 175 -27.66 1.21 18.11
CA PRO A 175 -27.31 1.67 16.78
C PRO A 175 -27.77 0.71 15.68
N ALA A 176 -28.32 1.25 14.60
CA ALA A 176 -28.34 0.59 13.31
C ALA A 176 -26.91 0.51 12.72
N ALA A 177 -26.13 1.58 12.91
CA ALA A 177 -24.72 1.64 12.55
C ALA A 177 -23.93 2.47 13.57
N ALA A 178 -22.66 2.16 13.77
CA ALA A 178 -21.76 2.93 14.63
C ALA A 178 -20.34 2.91 14.07
N GLY A 179 -19.52 3.85 14.53
CA GLY A 179 -18.11 3.83 14.21
C GLY A 179 -17.37 5.09 14.62
N VAL A 180 -16.34 5.42 13.84
CA VAL A 180 -15.37 6.48 14.14
C VAL A 180 -15.27 7.44 12.95
N ALA A 181 -15.15 8.74 13.22
CA ALA A 181 -14.97 9.77 12.22
C ALA A 181 -13.76 10.64 12.58
N PHE A 182 -12.74 10.61 11.72
CA PHE A 182 -11.57 11.49 11.79
C PHE A 182 -11.80 12.71 10.90
N THR A 183 -11.66 13.91 11.45
CA THR A 183 -11.87 15.15 10.68
C THR A 183 -10.67 15.59 9.87
N ALA A 184 -9.53 14.91 10.05
CA ALA A 184 -8.35 15.00 9.20
C ALA A 184 -7.87 13.58 8.87
N HIS A 185 -7.20 13.38 7.75
CA HIS A 185 -6.76 12.05 7.35
C HIS A 185 -5.60 11.59 8.26
N PRO A 186 -5.78 10.52 9.06
CA PRO A 186 -4.81 10.12 10.09
C PRO A 186 -3.46 9.67 9.51
N LEU A 187 -3.46 9.24 8.25
CA LEU A 187 -2.28 8.73 7.57
C LEU A 187 -1.52 9.80 6.77
N THR A 188 -2.24 10.54 5.92
CA THR A 188 -1.62 11.55 5.04
C THR A 188 -1.45 12.89 5.74
N GLY A 189 -2.12 13.13 6.86
CA GLY A 189 -2.19 14.44 7.49
C GLY A 189 -2.99 15.46 6.67
N ALA A 190 -3.70 15.08 5.62
CA ALA A 190 -4.54 16.04 4.89
C ALA A 190 -5.62 16.59 5.84
N ARG A 191 -5.71 17.93 5.97
CA ARG A 191 -6.65 18.61 6.90
C ARG A 191 -8.00 18.91 6.25
N ASP A 192 -8.05 18.83 4.92
CA ASP A 192 -9.22 18.99 4.07
C ASP A 192 -9.93 17.66 3.76
N GLU A 193 -9.31 16.53 4.13
CA GLU A 193 -9.83 15.18 3.96
C GLU A 193 -10.21 14.56 5.31
N GLY A 194 -11.44 14.03 5.43
CA GLY A 194 -11.88 13.26 6.59
C GLY A 194 -11.98 11.77 6.27
N VAL A 195 -12.00 10.93 7.29
CA VAL A 195 -12.21 9.48 7.16
C VAL A 195 -13.34 9.05 8.10
N VAL A 196 -14.32 8.32 7.59
CA VAL A 196 -15.40 7.75 8.40
C VAL A 196 -15.34 6.23 8.26
N SER A 197 -15.26 5.53 9.39
CA SER A 197 -15.33 4.07 9.46
C SER A 197 -16.64 3.67 10.11
N ALA A 198 -17.30 2.62 9.61
CA ALA A 198 -18.61 2.19 10.09
C ALA A 198 -18.77 0.67 10.12
N VAL A 199 -19.56 0.19 11.09
CA VAL A 199 -20.04 -1.20 11.20
C VAL A 199 -21.54 -1.20 11.48
N ARG A 200 -22.21 -2.31 11.18
CA ARG A 200 -23.61 -2.51 11.59
C ARG A 200 -23.68 -2.84 13.08
N GLY A 201 -24.65 -2.28 13.78
CA GLY A 201 -24.78 -2.50 15.22
C GLY A 201 -23.72 -1.78 16.04
N LEU A 202 -23.21 -2.43 17.08
CA LEU A 202 -22.33 -1.81 18.07
C LEU A 202 -20.89 -1.63 17.57
N GLY A 203 -20.33 -0.44 17.76
CA GLY A 203 -18.99 -0.07 17.28
C GLY A 203 -17.80 -0.60 18.10
N GLY A 204 -18.03 -1.37 19.17
CA GLY A 204 -16.95 -1.83 20.07
C GLY A 204 -15.86 -2.62 19.35
N ASN A 205 -16.27 -3.53 18.47
CA ASN A 205 -15.34 -4.37 17.70
C ASN A 205 -14.49 -3.57 16.69
N LEU A 206 -15.00 -2.43 16.19
CA LEU A 206 -14.26 -1.53 15.30
C LEU A 206 -13.23 -0.69 16.06
N VAL A 207 -13.58 -0.21 17.26
CA VAL A 207 -12.68 0.58 18.12
C VAL A 207 -11.54 -0.28 18.67
N GLU A 208 -11.81 -1.56 18.92
CA GLU A 208 -10.81 -2.55 19.36
C GLU A 208 -10.01 -3.18 18.21
N GLY A 209 -10.37 -2.92 16.95
CA GLY A 209 -9.67 -3.41 15.76
C GLY A 209 -9.89 -4.90 15.45
N SER A 210 -11.00 -5.49 15.90
CA SER A 210 -11.32 -6.91 15.71
C SER A 210 -12.25 -7.21 14.52
N GLU A 211 -12.83 -6.18 13.89
CA GLU A 211 -13.64 -6.29 12.68
C GLU A 211 -13.22 -5.27 11.61
N ASP A 212 -13.14 -5.72 10.35
CA ASP A 212 -12.94 -4.87 9.17
C ASP A 212 -14.27 -4.17 8.81
N GLY A 213 -14.47 -2.96 9.36
CA GLY A 213 -15.60 -2.10 8.99
C GLY A 213 -15.48 -1.51 7.58
N GLU A 214 -16.56 -0.89 7.09
CA GLU A 214 -16.48 -0.08 5.88
C GLU A 214 -15.78 1.26 6.15
N GLU A 215 -15.04 1.78 5.17
CA GLU A 215 -14.34 3.05 5.24
C GLU A 215 -14.79 3.99 4.12
N TRP A 216 -14.95 5.26 4.47
CA TRP A 216 -15.38 6.35 3.64
C TRP A 216 -14.36 7.48 3.67
N LEU A 217 -13.92 7.92 2.50
CA LEU A 217 -13.07 9.10 2.37
C LEU A 217 -13.96 10.32 2.09
N VAL A 218 -13.78 11.39 2.86
CA VAL A 218 -14.59 12.60 2.79
C VAL A 218 -13.76 13.74 2.24
N ARG A 219 -14.13 14.26 1.06
CA ARG A 219 -13.49 15.42 0.43
C ARG A 219 -14.55 16.41 -0.02
N GLU A 220 -14.29 17.70 0.15
CA GLU A 220 -15.22 18.78 -0.25
C GLU A 220 -16.67 18.55 0.25
N GLY A 221 -16.81 17.98 1.45
CA GLY A 221 -18.11 17.69 2.06
C GLY A 221 -18.87 16.52 1.44
N ARG A 222 -18.23 15.65 0.64
CA ARG A 222 -18.83 14.43 0.09
C ARG A 222 -18.07 13.19 0.54
N ALA A 223 -18.81 12.21 1.06
CA ALA A 223 -18.25 10.90 1.40
C ALA A 223 -18.26 9.95 0.19
N VAL A 224 -17.12 9.30 -0.07
CA VAL A 224 -16.97 8.26 -1.09
C VAL A 224 -16.44 6.99 -0.42
N ARG A 225 -17.17 5.90 -0.56
CA ARG A 225 -16.79 4.59 -0.01
C ARG A 225 -15.48 4.11 -0.64
N ARG A 226 -14.53 3.66 0.17
CA ARG A 226 -13.21 3.16 -0.25
C ARG A 226 -13.13 1.63 -0.19
N HIS A 227 -13.62 1.02 0.89
CA HIS A 227 -13.65 -0.43 1.08
C HIS A 227 -14.70 -0.83 2.12
N GLY A 228 -15.12 -2.09 2.14
CA GLY A 228 -16.05 -2.65 3.14
C GLY A 228 -17.02 -3.68 2.55
N GLY A 229 -17.44 -4.64 3.38
CA GLY A 229 -18.41 -5.69 3.02
C GLY A 229 -19.85 -5.16 2.87
N ALA A 230 -20.81 -5.75 3.58
CA ALA A 230 -22.20 -5.28 3.56
C ALA A 230 -22.31 -3.81 4.01
N ALA A 231 -23.04 -2.99 3.26
CA ALA A 231 -23.15 -1.56 3.55
C ALA A 231 -23.79 -1.29 4.92
N ALA A 232 -23.08 -0.55 5.78
CA ALA A 232 -23.59 -0.08 7.07
C ALA A 232 -24.23 1.30 6.94
N LEU A 233 -23.69 2.16 6.07
CA LEU A 233 -24.19 3.49 5.77
C LEU A 233 -24.57 3.64 4.28
N SER A 234 -25.47 4.58 4.01
CA SER A 234 -25.64 5.19 2.69
C SER A 234 -24.60 6.31 2.48
N ASN A 235 -24.41 6.75 1.23
CA ASN A 235 -23.55 7.90 0.92
C ASN A 235 -24.02 9.16 1.67
N GLU A 236 -25.33 9.34 1.77
CA GLU A 236 -25.98 10.45 2.44
C GLU A 236 -25.71 10.40 3.96
N SER A 237 -25.88 9.22 4.58
CA SER A 237 -25.59 9.02 6.00
C SER A 237 -24.11 9.21 6.33
N ALA A 238 -23.20 8.67 5.50
CA ALA A 238 -21.75 8.85 5.68
C ALA A 238 -21.35 10.34 5.55
N THR A 239 -21.97 11.06 4.62
CA THR A 239 -21.76 12.50 4.47
C THR A 239 -22.28 13.29 5.67
N ALA A 240 -23.45 12.92 6.20
CA ALA A 240 -24.03 13.55 7.39
C ALA A 240 -23.19 13.32 8.66
N VAL A 241 -22.69 12.09 8.86
CA VAL A 241 -21.74 11.78 9.94
C VAL A 241 -20.47 12.62 9.82
N ALA A 242 -19.90 12.72 8.63
CA ALA A 242 -18.71 13.53 8.40
C ALA A 242 -18.94 15.03 8.66
N ALA A 243 -20.12 15.55 8.28
CA ALA A 243 -20.51 16.93 8.57
C ALA A 243 -20.65 17.17 10.08
N MET A 244 -21.26 16.22 10.82
CA MET A 244 -21.36 16.28 12.29
C MET A 244 -19.96 16.30 12.93
N ALA A 245 -19.07 15.40 12.52
CA ALA A 245 -17.70 15.37 13.04
C ALA A 245 -16.94 16.68 12.74
N ARG A 246 -17.09 17.24 11.53
CA ARG A 246 -16.49 18.55 11.19
C ARG A 246 -17.04 19.68 12.05
N ALA A 247 -18.33 19.68 12.38
CA ALA A 247 -18.91 20.67 13.29
C ALA A 247 -18.31 20.57 14.70
N VAL A 248 -18.07 19.36 15.19
CA VAL A 248 -17.34 19.12 16.46
C VAL A 248 -15.90 19.66 16.39
N ALA A 249 -15.19 19.42 15.28
CA ALA A 249 -13.84 19.98 15.10
C ALA A 249 -13.83 21.51 15.00
N SER A 250 -14.83 22.12 14.37
CA SER A 250 -14.98 23.57 14.34
C SER A 250 -15.24 24.14 15.74
N HIS A 251 -16.03 23.45 16.56
CA HIS A 251 -16.29 23.85 17.96
C HIS A 251 -14.99 23.88 18.79
N PHE A 252 -14.15 22.85 18.67
CA PHE A 252 -12.88 22.77 19.41
C PHE A 252 -11.69 23.47 18.75
N GLY A 253 -11.83 23.92 17.50
CA GLY A 253 -10.76 24.60 16.75
C GLY A 253 -9.57 23.73 16.35
N CYS A 254 -9.67 22.40 16.47
CA CYS A 254 -8.62 21.45 16.09
C CYS A 254 -9.20 20.14 15.53
N PRO A 255 -8.41 19.35 14.76
CA PRO A 255 -8.88 18.08 14.23
C PRO A 255 -9.32 17.10 15.34
N GLN A 256 -10.43 16.43 15.12
CA GLN A 256 -11.08 15.54 16.08
C GLN A 256 -11.15 14.11 15.56
N ASP A 257 -11.08 13.19 16.51
CA ASP A 257 -11.46 11.79 16.41
C ASP A 257 -12.77 11.63 17.18
N VAL A 258 -13.86 11.33 16.47
CA VAL A 258 -15.23 11.32 16.98
C VAL A 258 -15.81 9.92 16.89
N GLU A 259 -16.21 9.35 18.02
CA GLU A 259 -17.02 8.12 18.05
C GLU A 259 -18.50 8.50 17.93
N TRP A 260 -19.21 7.81 17.04
CA TRP A 260 -20.60 8.11 16.71
C TRP A 260 -21.45 6.85 16.59
N ALA A 261 -22.77 7.04 16.75
CA ALA A 261 -23.78 6.02 16.47
C ALA A 261 -24.95 6.65 15.69
N VAL A 262 -25.54 5.86 14.80
CA VAL A 262 -26.79 6.16 14.10
C VAL A 262 -27.84 5.19 14.58
N ASP A 263 -28.91 5.70 15.17
CA ASP A 263 -30.04 4.86 15.60
C ASP A 263 -30.93 4.43 14.41
N PRO A 264 -31.93 3.54 14.61
CA PRO A 264 -32.82 3.09 13.54
C PRO A 264 -33.69 4.20 12.92
N SER A 265 -33.84 5.35 13.59
CA SER A 265 -34.54 6.51 13.05
C SER A 265 -33.66 7.38 12.13
N GLY A 266 -32.35 7.11 12.12
CA GLY A 266 -31.36 7.87 11.36
C GLY A 266 -30.73 9.02 12.15
N GLN A 267 -31.00 9.15 13.45
CA GLN A 267 -30.41 10.19 14.29
C GLN A 267 -28.95 9.86 14.61
N ILE A 268 -28.05 10.81 14.34
CA ILE A 268 -26.62 10.72 14.67
C ILE A 268 -26.41 11.19 16.11
N MET A 269 -25.75 10.36 16.91
CA MET A 269 -25.39 10.63 18.30
C MET A 269 -23.86 10.58 18.47
N ILE A 270 -23.30 11.56 19.18
CA ILE A 270 -21.87 11.62 19.51
C ILE A 270 -21.65 10.87 20.82
N LEU A 271 -20.81 9.83 20.76
CA LEU A 271 -20.46 8.99 21.90
C LEU A 271 -19.16 9.42 22.56
N GLN A 272 -18.24 10.01 21.79
CA GLN A 272 -16.97 10.54 22.27
C GLN A 272 -16.39 11.52 21.25
N ALA A 273 -15.59 12.47 21.71
CA ALA A 273 -14.74 13.30 20.85
C ALA A 273 -13.39 13.53 21.53
N ARG A 274 -12.30 13.46 20.78
CA ARG A 274 -10.95 13.73 21.28
C ARG A 274 -10.08 14.40 20.22
N PRO A 275 -9.13 15.27 20.61
CA PRO A 275 -8.22 15.90 19.65
C PRO A 275 -7.27 14.87 19.01
N MET A 276 -7.00 15.00 17.71
CA MET A 276 -6.02 14.17 17.01
C MET A 276 -4.59 14.65 17.29
N THR A 277 -4.00 14.23 18.41
CA THR A 277 -2.68 14.69 18.87
C THR A 277 -1.50 14.10 18.10
N ALA A 278 -1.65 12.91 17.52
CA ALA A 278 -0.60 12.21 16.75
C ALA A 278 -0.68 12.46 15.23
N LEU A 279 -1.38 13.53 14.81
CA LEU A 279 -1.65 13.78 13.41
C LEU A 279 -0.36 14.28 12.68
N PRO A 280 0.11 13.58 11.63
CA PRO A 280 1.35 13.97 10.95
C PRO A 280 1.17 15.29 10.17
N GLU A 281 2.31 15.88 9.80
CA GLU A 281 2.33 16.96 8.79
C GLU A 281 1.68 16.49 7.47
N PRO A 282 0.90 17.35 6.79
CA PRO A 282 0.30 17.02 5.52
C PRO A 282 1.34 16.55 4.49
N VAL A 283 1.09 15.39 3.89
CA VAL A 283 1.93 14.79 2.85
C VAL A 283 1.74 15.57 1.55
N VAL A 284 2.80 16.20 1.07
CA VAL A 284 2.82 16.88 -0.23
C VAL A 284 3.64 16.07 -1.23
N TRP A 285 3.07 15.82 -2.40
CA TRP A 285 3.73 15.12 -3.50
C TRP A 285 4.36 16.12 -4.48
N LYS A 286 5.56 16.60 -4.15
CA LYS A 286 6.30 17.57 -4.96
C LYS A 286 7.42 16.89 -5.73
N ALA A 287 7.51 17.17 -7.03
CA ALA A 287 8.64 16.75 -7.85
C ALA A 287 9.96 17.37 -7.32
N PRO A 288 11.03 16.59 -7.15
CA PRO A 288 12.33 17.09 -6.68
C PRO A 288 12.99 18.10 -7.63
N GLY A 289 12.63 18.09 -8.91
CA GLY A 289 13.19 18.98 -9.92
C GLY A 289 12.32 19.10 -11.16
N LYS A 290 12.83 19.80 -12.18
CA LYS A 290 12.13 19.97 -13.46
C LYS A 290 11.97 18.63 -14.20
N GLY A 291 10.88 18.51 -14.96
CA GLY A 291 10.57 17.31 -15.76
C GLY A 291 9.64 16.33 -15.04
N ALA A 292 9.42 15.18 -15.68
CA ALA A 292 8.60 14.11 -15.15
C ALA A 292 9.45 13.16 -14.31
N TRP A 293 8.96 12.88 -13.10
CA TRP A 293 9.53 11.90 -12.18
C TRP A 293 8.61 10.70 -12.13
N LEU A 294 9.12 9.54 -12.51
CA LEU A 294 8.35 8.33 -12.74
C LEU A 294 8.63 7.33 -11.61
N ARG A 295 7.57 6.80 -10.99
CA ARG A 295 7.68 5.77 -9.95
C ARG A 295 8.02 4.41 -10.55
N ASN A 296 7.30 4.00 -11.60
CA ASN A 296 7.41 2.65 -12.18
C ASN A 296 8.24 2.66 -13.46
N PHE A 297 9.48 3.16 -13.37
CA PHE A 297 10.42 3.15 -14.49
C PHE A 297 11.80 2.66 -14.02
N ARG A 298 12.50 1.89 -14.87
CA ARG A 298 13.81 1.29 -14.57
C ARG A 298 13.74 0.38 -13.33
N LEU A 299 14.36 0.75 -12.21
CA LEU A 299 14.36 -0.02 -10.97
C LEU A 299 13.03 0.07 -10.22
N GLY A 300 12.25 1.14 -10.45
CA GLY A 300 11.04 1.40 -9.69
C GLY A 300 9.91 0.40 -9.94
N GLU A 301 9.94 -0.34 -11.06
CA GLU A 301 9.03 -1.49 -11.28
C GLU A 301 9.22 -2.61 -10.24
N TRP A 302 10.38 -2.64 -9.57
CA TRP A 302 10.76 -3.64 -8.58
C TRP A 302 10.86 -3.05 -7.16
N LEU A 303 10.40 -1.81 -6.98
CA LEU A 303 10.33 -1.12 -5.69
C LEU A 303 8.86 -0.78 -5.41
N PRO A 304 8.03 -1.78 -5.05
CA PRO A 304 6.60 -1.63 -4.89
C PRO A 304 6.20 -0.86 -3.62
N GLU A 305 7.19 -0.52 -2.77
CA GLU A 305 7.03 0.15 -1.49
C GLU A 305 8.11 1.23 -1.30
N PRO A 306 7.98 2.11 -0.29
CA PRO A 306 9.05 3.00 0.13
C PRO A 306 10.37 2.26 0.36
N VAL A 307 11.47 2.89 -0.02
CA VAL A 307 12.82 2.36 0.21
C VAL A 307 13.36 2.80 1.57
N THR A 308 14.11 1.91 2.18
CA THR A 308 14.90 2.14 3.38
C THR A 308 16.03 3.13 3.10
N PRO A 309 16.41 3.94 4.10
CA PRO A 309 17.47 4.94 3.95
C PRO A 309 18.80 4.35 3.45
N LEU A 310 19.22 3.18 3.96
CA LEU A 310 20.51 2.63 3.59
C LEU A 310 20.54 2.17 2.14
N PHE A 311 19.45 1.55 1.67
CA PHE A 311 19.34 1.12 0.29
C PHE A 311 19.43 2.30 -0.68
N MET A 312 18.68 3.37 -0.38
CA MET A 312 18.67 4.58 -1.20
C MET A 312 20.02 5.31 -1.21
N ASP A 313 20.70 5.40 -0.07
CA ASP A 313 21.94 6.16 0.10
C ASP A 313 23.18 5.39 -0.34
N TRP A 314 23.15 4.05 -0.30
CA TRP A 314 24.31 3.22 -0.62
C TRP A 314 24.16 2.46 -1.93
N ILE A 315 23.07 1.72 -2.12
CA ILE A 315 22.95 0.78 -3.25
C ILE A 315 22.54 1.46 -4.55
N ILE A 316 21.58 2.39 -4.50
CA ILE A 316 21.15 3.11 -5.71
C ILE A 316 22.32 3.85 -6.38
N PRO A 317 23.18 4.61 -5.67
CA PRO A 317 24.35 5.24 -6.28
C PRO A 317 25.34 4.24 -6.91
N LEU A 318 25.59 3.09 -6.27
CA LEU A 318 26.48 2.06 -6.80
C LEU A 318 25.92 1.45 -8.10
N ILE A 319 24.63 1.13 -8.12
CA ILE A 319 23.94 0.62 -9.31
C ILE A 319 23.99 1.67 -10.43
N ASP A 320 23.75 2.95 -10.11
CA ASP A 320 23.77 4.00 -11.12
C ASP A 320 25.18 4.25 -11.68
N ALA A 321 26.22 4.20 -10.83
CA ALA A 321 27.61 4.31 -11.23
C ALA A 321 28.02 3.16 -12.17
N GLY A 322 27.75 1.91 -11.77
CA GLY A 322 28.04 0.73 -12.58
C GLY A 322 27.27 0.74 -13.91
N TYR A 323 26.01 1.18 -13.90
CA TYR A 323 25.21 1.33 -15.11
C TYR A 323 25.82 2.37 -16.07
N ASN A 324 26.16 3.55 -15.57
CA ASN A 324 26.74 4.62 -16.41
C ASN A 324 28.12 4.24 -16.96
N ASP A 325 28.93 3.50 -16.21
CA ASP A 325 30.20 2.95 -16.71
C ASP A 325 29.96 1.98 -17.87
N ALA A 326 29.03 1.02 -17.72
CA ALA A 326 28.71 0.07 -18.77
C ALA A 326 28.12 0.74 -20.02
N VAL A 327 27.25 1.73 -19.86
CA VAL A 327 26.72 2.55 -20.96
C VAL A 327 27.85 3.26 -21.68
N TYR A 328 28.77 3.89 -20.93
CA TYR A 328 29.89 4.61 -21.53
C TYR A 328 30.83 3.69 -22.32
N ARG A 329 31.14 2.51 -21.78
CA ARG A 329 31.96 1.50 -22.48
C ARG A 329 31.29 0.96 -23.75
N SER A 330 29.98 0.76 -23.71
CA SER A 330 29.24 0.17 -24.84
C SER A 330 28.87 1.21 -25.90
N ALA A 331 28.34 2.35 -25.47
CA ALA A 331 27.72 3.36 -26.31
C ALA A 331 28.54 4.65 -26.45
N GLY A 332 29.57 4.88 -25.63
CA GLY A 332 30.38 6.12 -25.68
C GLY A 332 29.71 7.36 -25.10
N ILE A 333 28.58 7.20 -24.39
CA ILE A 333 27.82 8.26 -23.72
C ILE A 333 27.55 7.93 -22.26
N ARG A 334 27.31 8.96 -21.45
CA ARG A 334 26.70 8.80 -20.12
C ARG A 334 25.27 9.30 -20.18
N ILE A 335 24.35 8.58 -19.53
CA ILE A 335 22.93 8.92 -19.54
C ILE A 335 22.53 9.21 -18.09
N PRO A 336 22.71 10.45 -17.62
CA PRO A 336 22.39 10.79 -16.23
C PRO A 336 20.88 10.65 -16.01
N MET A 337 20.52 9.74 -15.11
CA MET A 337 19.15 9.58 -14.63
C MET A 337 19.05 10.32 -13.31
N GLY A 338 18.16 11.31 -13.20
CA GLY A 338 17.83 11.86 -11.89
C GLY A 338 17.11 10.79 -11.07
N TYR A 339 17.39 10.65 -9.79
CA TYR A 339 16.63 9.77 -8.91
C TYR A 339 16.55 10.38 -7.51
N ALA A 340 15.45 10.12 -6.82
CA ALA A 340 15.19 10.66 -5.48
C ALA A 340 14.09 9.87 -4.78
N THR A 341 14.01 10.02 -3.46
CA THR A 341 12.82 9.60 -2.70
C THR A 341 11.88 10.77 -2.50
N VAL A 342 10.59 10.59 -2.78
CA VAL A 342 9.52 11.52 -2.38
C VAL A 342 8.60 10.78 -1.42
N ASN A 343 8.52 11.24 -0.18
CA ASN A 343 7.78 10.56 0.89
C ASN A 343 8.18 9.08 1.05
N GLY A 344 9.47 8.77 0.90
CA GLY A 344 10.03 7.41 1.00
C GLY A 344 9.96 6.59 -0.30
N TRP A 345 9.14 7.01 -1.27
CA TRP A 345 8.98 6.31 -2.53
C TRP A 345 10.05 6.68 -3.55
N TYR A 346 10.62 5.69 -4.23
CA TYR A 346 11.62 5.90 -5.28
C TYR A 346 10.98 6.48 -6.55
N TYR A 347 11.56 7.57 -7.05
CA TYR A 347 11.23 8.15 -8.36
C TYR A 347 12.50 8.36 -9.17
N VAL A 348 12.37 8.17 -10.48
CA VAL A 348 13.45 8.41 -11.45
C VAL A 348 12.98 9.41 -12.51
N ALA A 349 13.87 10.35 -12.87
CA ALA A 349 13.68 11.34 -13.90
C ALA A 349 14.61 11.03 -15.08
N PRO A 350 14.08 10.59 -16.24
CA PRO A 350 14.90 10.42 -17.44
C PRO A 350 15.43 11.78 -17.96
N PRO A 351 16.52 11.78 -18.75
CA PRO A 351 17.00 12.99 -19.41
C PRO A 351 15.88 13.68 -20.17
N THR A 352 15.83 15.02 -20.05
CA THR A 352 14.85 15.78 -20.83
C THR A 352 15.13 15.65 -22.33
N PRO A 353 14.10 15.71 -23.20
CA PRO A 353 14.30 15.65 -24.64
C PRO A 353 15.28 16.71 -25.19
N ARG A 354 15.38 17.87 -24.52
CA ARG A 354 16.32 18.95 -24.86
C ARG A 354 17.77 18.61 -24.53
N ALA A 355 18.02 17.75 -23.55
CA ALA A 355 19.37 17.31 -23.19
C ALA A 355 19.90 16.23 -24.16
N LEU A 356 19.01 15.50 -24.83
CA LEU A 356 19.38 14.34 -25.66
C LEU A 356 20.37 14.68 -26.79
N PRO A 357 20.21 15.77 -27.57
CA PRO A 357 21.20 16.14 -28.58
C PRO A 357 22.58 16.43 -27.97
N HIS A 358 22.64 17.18 -26.86
CA HIS A 358 23.91 17.49 -26.20
C HIS A 358 24.63 16.24 -25.70
N LEU A 359 23.88 15.27 -25.15
CA LEU A 359 24.44 13.98 -24.72
C LEU A 359 24.97 13.15 -25.90
N LEU A 360 24.24 13.12 -27.02
CA LEU A 360 24.61 12.31 -28.19
C LEU A 360 25.78 12.92 -28.98
N PHE A 361 25.79 14.25 -29.16
CA PHE A 361 26.85 14.96 -29.88
C PHE A 361 28.07 15.28 -29.02
N GLY A 362 27.93 15.30 -27.69
CA GLY A 362 29.04 15.42 -26.75
C GLY A 362 29.73 14.10 -26.39
N GLY A 363 29.21 12.97 -26.90
CA GLY A 363 29.79 11.64 -26.70
C GLY A 363 30.89 11.27 -27.69
N GLN A 364 31.32 10.01 -27.67
CA GLN A 364 32.25 9.48 -28.68
C GLN A 364 31.61 9.44 -30.09
N PRO A 365 32.39 9.43 -31.20
CA PRO A 365 31.83 9.38 -32.56
C PRO A 365 30.86 8.22 -32.84
N ARG A 366 31.05 7.09 -32.16
CA ARG A 366 30.16 5.91 -32.26
C ARG A 366 28.81 6.06 -31.53
N SER A 367 28.62 7.11 -30.74
CA SER A 367 27.45 7.28 -29.87
C SER A 367 26.13 7.37 -30.63
N LEU A 368 26.10 8.18 -31.68
CA LEU A 368 24.91 8.40 -32.49
C LEU A 368 24.46 7.11 -33.23
N PRO A 369 25.33 6.41 -33.99
CA PRO A 369 24.92 5.16 -34.65
C PRO A 369 24.56 4.07 -33.64
N TYR A 370 25.26 4.00 -32.50
CA TYR A 370 24.92 3.03 -31.45
C TYR A 370 23.54 3.31 -30.84
N PHE A 371 23.26 4.54 -30.45
CA PHE A 371 21.97 4.95 -29.89
C PHE A 371 20.84 4.70 -30.89
N PHE A 372 21.04 5.05 -32.17
CA PHE A 372 20.06 4.77 -33.21
C PHE A 372 19.74 3.27 -33.29
N ASN A 373 20.76 2.42 -33.35
CA ASN A 373 20.58 0.97 -33.51
C ASN A 373 20.04 0.26 -32.25
N SER A 374 20.34 0.75 -31.04
CA SER A 374 19.88 0.15 -29.77
C SER A 374 18.55 0.71 -29.27
N VAL A 375 18.21 1.96 -29.59
CA VAL A 375 17.02 2.63 -29.04
C VAL A 375 15.90 2.81 -30.06
N LEU A 376 16.22 3.35 -31.25
CA LEU A 376 15.22 3.75 -32.25
C LEU A 376 14.92 2.63 -33.25
N ARG A 377 15.96 2.01 -33.81
CA ARG A 377 15.85 0.95 -34.81
C ARG A 377 15.03 -0.25 -34.34
N PRO A 378 15.02 -0.69 -33.08
CA PRO A 378 14.13 -1.77 -32.62
C PRO A 378 12.63 -1.48 -32.79
N MET A 379 12.23 -0.20 -32.93
CA MET A 379 10.84 0.18 -33.20
C MET A 379 10.51 0.27 -34.70
N ILE A 380 11.51 0.16 -35.58
CA ILE A 380 11.39 0.36 -37.04
C ILE A 380 11.78 -0.91 -37.78
N ASP A 381 12.99 -1.40 -37.50
CA ASP A 381 13.60 -2.58 -38.08
C ASP A 381 14.25 -3.48 -37.00
N PRO A 382 13.44 -4.26 -36.25
CA PRO A 382 13.92 -5.19 -35.23
C PRO A 382 15.09 -6.08 -35.66
N ALA A 383 14.96 -6.76 -36.80
CA ALA A 383 15.99 -7.67 -37.30
C ALA A 383 17.30 -6.95 -37.69
N GLY A 384 17.21 -5.70 -38.14
CA GLY A 384 18.38 -4.89 -38.37
C GLY A 384 19.04 -4.36 -37.10
N ALA A 385 18.25 -4.07 -36.05
CA ALA A 385 18.78 -3.70 -34.74
C ALA A 385 19.53 -4.86 -34.08
N ASP A 386 18.96 -6.06 -34.17
CA ASP A 386 19.59 -7.33 -33.77
C ASP A 386 20.98 -7.48 -34.41
N ARG A 387 21.06 -7.44 -35.75
CA ARG A 387 22.34 -7.56 -36.48
C ARG A 387 23.33 -6.43 -36.25
N ALA A 388 22.87 -5.23 -35.91
CA ALA A 388 23.74 -4.06 -35.84
C ALA A 388 24.40 -3.88 -34.47
N VAL A 389 23.70 -4.21 -33.38
CA VAL A 389 24.16 -3.92 -32.01
C VAL A 389 23.67 -4.95 -30.99
N LEU A 390 22.39 -5.35 -31.03
CA LEU A 390 21.79 -6.05 -29.90
C LEU A 390 22.29 -7.49 -29.73
N ARG A 391 22.63 -8.19 -30.83
CA ARG A 391 23.17 -9.55 -30.77
C ARG A 391 24.56 -9.60 -30.15
N ASP A 392 25.41 -8.62 -30.48
CA ASP A 392 26.75 -8.51 -29.91
C ASP A 392 26.68 -8.17 -28.42
N LEU A 393 25.75 -7.30 -28.01
CA LEU A 393 25.52 -7.01 -26.59
C LEU A 393 25.01 -8.22 -25.81
N GLU A 394 24.13 -9.02 -26.40
CA GLU A 394 23.72 -10.28 -25.77
C GLU A 394 24.91 -11.23 -25.64
N HIS A 395 25.73 -11.37 -26.67
CA HIS A 395 26.92 -12.22 -26.62
C HIS A 395 27.88 -11.77 -25.51
N GLU A 396 28.15 -10.46 -25.42
CA GLU A 396 28.96 -9.88 -24.34
C GLU A 396 28.37 -10.16 -22.96
N TRP A 397 27.06 -10.00 -22.80
CA TRP A 397 26.37 -10.36 -21.56
C TRP A 397 26.54 -11.84 -21.21
N ARG A 398 26.31 -12.75 -22.16
CA ARG A 398 26.39 -14.20 -21.93
C ARG A 398 27.80 -14.67 -21.60
N VAL A 399 28.81 -14.11 -22.27
CA VAL A 399 30.21 -14.59 -22.17
C VAL A 399 30.99 -13.88 -21.07
N ILE A 400 30.71 -12.60 -20.82
CA ILE A 400 31.50 -11.76 -19.90
C ILE A 400 30.64 -11.28 -18.74
N GLY A 401 29.53 -10.59 -19.03
CA GLY A 401 28.73 -9.88 -18.02
C GLY A 401 28.12 -10.81 -16.95
N LEU A 402 27.41 -11.84 -17.38
CA LEU A 402 26.71 -12.78 -16.51
C LEU A 402 27.69 -13.65 -15.69
N PRO A 403 28.71 -14.31 -16.27
CA PRO A 403 29.66 -15.10 -15.47
C PRO A 403 30.40 -14.27 -14.42
N ALA A 404 30.84 -13.05 -14.78
CA ALA A 404 31.51 -12.16 -13.82
C ALA A 404 30.57 -11.75 -12.67
N TYR A 405 29.31 -11.44 -12.97
CA TYR A 405 28.32 -11.10 -11.94
C TYR A 405 28.01 -12.30 -11.03
N LEU A 406 27.81 -13.49 -11.60
CA LEU A 406 27.51 -14.70 -10.83
C LEU A 406 28.70 -15.15 -9.96
N ALA A 407 29.94 -14.98 -10.43
CA ALA A 407 31.13 -15.26 -9.64
C ALA A 407 31.20 -14.39 -8.37
N LEU A 408 30.79 -13.12 -8.48
CA LEU A 408 30.67 -12.23 -7.33
C LEU A 408 29.49 -12.64 -6.43
N ALA A 409 28.33 -12.92 -7.01
CA ALA A 409 27.11 -13.28 -6.28
C ALA A 409 27.25 -14.55 -5.43
N HIS A 410 28.01 -15.54 -5.91
CA HIS A 410 28.28 -16.80 -5.23
C HIS A 410 29.55 -16.76 -4.35
N ARG A 411 30.14 -15.59 -4.11
CA ARG A 411 31.31 -15.47 -3.24
C ARG A 411 30.95 -15.86 -1.80
N ASP A 412 31.76 -16.74 -1.22
CA ASP A 412 31.67 -17.07 0.20
C ASP A 412 32.21 -15.94 1.07
N LEU A 413 31.47 -15.62 2.13
CA LEU A 413 31.93 -14.68 3.14
C LEU A 413 32.70 -15.43 4.23
N SER A 414 33.95 -15.05 4.45
CA SER A 414 34.72 -15.56 5.59
C SER A 414 33.95 -15.37 6.91
N PRO A 415 33.91 -16.36 7.82
CA PRO A 415 33.36 -16.20 9.17
C PRO A 415 34.02 -15.06 9.97
N SER A 416 35.26 -14.70 9.64
CA SER A 416 36.02 -13.59 10.24
C SER A 416 36.06 -12.31 9.40
N ALA A 417 35.17 -12.17 8.39
CA ALA A 417 35.12 -10.98 7.54
C ALA A 417 35.00 -9.68 8.37
N THR A 418 35.95 -8.77 8.13
CA THR A 418 36.02 -7.47 8.81
C THR A 418 34.95 -6.52 8.28
N PHE A 419 34.63 -5.48 9.06
CA PHE A 419 33.71 -4.42 8.65
C PHE A 419 34.05 -3.87 7.25
N ALA A 420 35.33 -3.54 7.02
CA ALA A 420 35.81 -3.01 5.75
C ALA A 420 35.67 -4.01 4.59
N SER A 421 35.93 -5.30 4.82
CA SER A 421 35.76 -6.34 3.80
C SER A 421 34.28 -6.54 3.41
N LEU A 422 33.37 -6.45 4.38
CA LEU A 422 31.92 -6.52 4.12
C LEU A 422 31.45 -5.32 3.29
N VAL A 423 31.91 -4.11 3.64
CA VAL A 423 31.64 -2.86 2.89
C VAL A 423 32.15 -2.96 1.45
N ALA A 424 33.40 -3.39 1.27
CA ALA A 424 33.98 -3.57 -0.07
C ALA A 424 33.20 -4.59 -0.91
N THR A 425 32.77 -5.69 -0.31
CA THR A 425 31.95 -6.71 -1.00
C THR A 425 30.60 -6.13 -1.45
N VAL A 426 29.96 -5.29 -0.62
CA VAL A 426 28.71 -4.61 -1.00
C VAL A 426 28.94 -3.66 -2.18
N GLU A 427 30.01 -2.88 -2.15
CA GLU A 427 30.36 -1.93 -3.21
C GLU A 427 30.63 -2.64 -4.54
N GLU A 428 31.43 -3.72 -4.52
CA GLU A 428 31.72 -4.55 -5.70
C GLU A 428 30.45 -5.13 -6.34
N ILE A 429 29.53 -5.70 -5.54
CA ILE A 429 28.30 -6.32 -6.05
C ILE A 429 27.32 -5.25 -6.53
N GLY A 430 27.19 -4.13 -5.83
CA GLY A 430 26.31 -3.02 -6.21
C GLY A 430 26.68 -2.44 -7.58
N GLU A 431 27.97 -2.19 -7.81
CA GLU A 431 28.45 -1.75 -9.12
C GLU A 431 28.29 -2.82 -10.20
N ALA A 432 28.56 -4.09 -9.88
CA ALA A 432 28.38 -5.19 -10.81
C ALA A 432 26.90 -5.36 -11.22
N ALA A 433 25.97 -5.20 -10.29
CA ALA A 433 24.54 -5.16 -10.57
C ALA A 433 24.18 -3.97 -11.48
N GLY A 434 24.81 -2.81 -11.29
CA GLY A 434 24.71 -1.67 -12.20
C GLY A 434 25.16 -1.99 -13.63
N ARG A 435 26.33 -2.61 -13.79
CA ARG A 435 26.84 -3.05 -15.10
C ARG A 435 25.92 -4.08 -15.74
N TYR A 436 25.39 -5.02 -14.94
CA TYR A 436 24.40 -5.99 -15.40
C TYR A 436 23.11 -5.32 -15.89
N LEU A 437 22.61 -4.33 -15.15
CA LEU A 437 21.38 -3.59 -15.46
C LEU A 437 21.47 -2.91 -16.84
N TRP A 438 22.66 -2.54 -17.31
CA TRP A 438 22.83 -2.01 -18.66
C TRP A 438 22.44 -3.02 -19.74
N PHE A 439 22.95 -4.25 -19.67
CA PHE A 439 22.58 -5.31 -20.63
C PHE A 439 21.07 -5.56 -20.60
N PHE A 440 20.50 -5.62 -19.40
CA PHE A 440 19.07 -5.78 -19.20
C PHE A 440 18.25 -4.62 -19.78
N SER A 441 18.70 -3.39 -19.60
CA SER A 441 18.03 -2.19 -20.11
C SER A 441 18.14 -2.06 -21.63
N ALA A 442 19.29 -2.39 -22.22
CA ALA A 442 19.54 -2.28 -23.65
C ALA A 442 18.80 -3.36 -24.45
N THR A 443 18.93 -4.64 -24.05
CA THR A 443 18.36 -5.78 -24.77
C THR A 443 16.95 -6.10 -24.31
N GLY A 444 16.69 -6.15 -23.00
CA GLY A 444 15.34 -6.27 -22.46
C GLY A 444 14.44 -5.07 -22.83
N GLY A 445 14.99 -3.86 -22.82
CA GLY A 445 14.28 -2.67 -23.33
C GLY A 445 14.00 -2.73 -24.84
N ALA A 446 14.70 -3.56 -25.61
CA ALA A 446 14.40 -3.79 -27.02
C ALA A 446 13.23 -4.78 -27.21
N ALA A 447 13.08 -5.78 -26.34
CA ALA A 447 12.03 -6.80 -26.44
C ALA A 447 10.62 -6.19 -26.61
N TRP A 448 10.23 -5.25 -25.74
CA TRP A 448 8.89 -4.62 -25.83
C TRP A 448 8.73 -3.76 -27.09
N LYS A 449 9.81 -3.15 -27.58
CA LYS A 449 9.82 -2.37 -28.84
C LYS A 449 9.57 -3.29 -30.02
N MET A 450 10.22 -4.45 -30.05
CA MET A 450 10.03 -5.47 -31.08
C MET A 450 8.62 -6.07 -31.02
N GLU A 451 8.11 -6.35 -29.82
CA GLU A 451 6.73 -6.79 -29.59
C GLU A 451 5.72 -5.78 -30.16
N ARG A 452 5.96 -4.48 -29.97
CA ARG A 452 5.10 -3.43 -30.55
C ARG A 452 5.09 -3.46 -32.09
N VAL A 453 6.22 -3.75 -32.72
CA VAL A 453 6.30 -3.89 -34.18
C VAL A 453 5.53 -5.14 -34.64
N LEU A 454 5.64 -6.25 -33.92
CA LEU A 454 4.85 -7.47 -34.16
C LEU A 454 3.35 -7.21 -34.01
N ALA A 455 2.93 -6.52 -32.95
CA ALA A 455 1.54 -6.13 -32.73
C ALA A 455 1.01 -5.24 -33.86
N LYS A 456 1.81 -4.30 -34.36
CA LYS A 456 1.45 -3.45 -35.50
C LYS A 456 1.33 -4.27 -36.80
N PHE A 457 2.25 -5.21 -37.03
CA PHE A 457 2.21 -6.11 -38.18
C PHE A 457 0.94 -6.97 -38.13
N TRP A 458 0.65 -7.59 -36.99
CA TRP A 458 -0.54 -8.40 -36.75
C TRP A 458 -1.82 -7.62 -37.08
N ARG A 459 -2.01 -6.44 -36.47
CA ARG A 459 -3.20 -5.61 -36.68
C ARG A 459 -3.41 -5.26 -38.16
N ARG A 460 -2.33 -5.01 -38.90
CA ARG A 460 -2.41 -4.56 -40.29
C ARG A 460 -2.59 -5.71 -41.29
N HIS A 461 -2.05 -6.90 -41.01
CA HIS A 461 -1.88 -7.95 -42.02
C HIS A 461 -2.49 -9.30 -41.66
N LEU A 462 -2.76 -9.57 -40.39
CA LEU A 462 -3.24 -10.88 -39.92
C LEU A 462 -4.64 -10.77 -39.29
N ALA A 463 -4.87 -9.80 -38.41
CA ALA A 463 -6.15 -9.64 -37.71
C ALA A 463 -7.40 -9.63 -38.63
N PRO A 464 -7.40 -8.97 -39.81
CA PRO A 464 -8.57 -8.98 -40.70
C PRO A 464 -8.95 -10.37 -41.24
N SER A 465 -7.99 -11.29 -41.31
CA SER A 465 -8.20 -12.66 -41.76
C SER A 465 -8.81 -13.55 -40.68
N PHE A 466 -8.78 -13.12 -39.42
CA PHE A 466 -9.32 -13.85 -38.27
C PHE A 466 -10.66 -13.28 -37.76
N THR A 467 -11.06 -12.08 -38.18
CA THR A 467 -12.30 -11.42 -37.72
C THR A 467 -13.46 -11.49 -38.73
N LYS A 468 -13.21 -11.85 -39.99
CA LYS A 468 -14.27 -12.03 -41.00
C LYS A 468 -14.79 -13.48 -40.94
N ARG A 469 -16.11 -13.67 -40.77
CA ARG A 469 -16.79 -14.97 -40.95
C ARG A 469 -16.35 -15.58 -42.29
N PRO A 470 -15.92 -16.85 -42.35
CA PRO A 470 -15.35 -17.40 -43.56
C PRO A 470 -16.44 -17.54 -44.63
N ALA A 471 -16.32 -16.79 -45.72
CA ALA A 471 -16.88 -17.20 -46.99
C ALA A 471 -16.03 -18.39 -47.48
N GLN A 472 -16.57 -19.60 -47.33
CA GLN A 472 -16.01 -20.85 -47.86
C GLN A 472 -14.57 -21.18 -47.42
N GLY A 473 -14.45 -21.74 -46.22
CA GLY A 473 -13.65 -22.95 -46.00
C GLY A 473 -12.12 -22.89 -46.07
N ARG A 474 -11.45 -21.87 -45.52
CA ARG A 474 -9.96 -21.93 -45.40
C ARG A 474 -9.29 -21.58 -44.07
N VAL A 475 -10.02 -21.23 -43.01
CA VAL A 475 -9.41 -21.16 -41.67
C VAL A 475 -10.43 -21.69 -40.65
N PRO A 476 -10.18 -22.82 -39.97
CA PRO A 476 -11.06 -23.27 -38.91
C PRO A 476 -11.09 -22.22 -37.80
N GLU A 477 -12.28 -21.86 -37.33
CA GLU A 477 -12.52 -21.06 -36.11
C GLU A 477 -11.80 -21.65 -34.88
N GLN A 478 -11.40 -22.93 -34.96
CA GLN A 478 -10.57 -23.67 -34.01
C GLN A 478 -9.07 -23.30 -33.99
N ALA A 479 -8.52 -22.61 -35.00
CA ALA A 479 -7.08 -22.33 -35.09
C ALA A 479 -6.56 -21.33 -34.04
N LEU A 480 -7.46 -20.59 -33.40
CA LEU A 480 -7.16 -19.59 -32.35
C LEU A 480 -7.88 -19.89 -31.03
N GLN A 481 -8.09 -21.17 -30.67
CA GLN A 481 -8.68 -21.60 -29.39
C GLN A 481 -8.12 -20.77 -28.19
N GLY A 482 -8.86 -19.75 -27.77
CA GLY A 482 -8.56 -18.92 -26.60
C GLY A 482 -7.81 -17.59 -26.83
N GLY A 483 -7.50 -17.15 -28.06
CA GLY A 483 -6.89 -15.82 -28.25
C GLY A 483 -6.94 -15.24 -29.66
N SER A 484 -7.48 -14.02 -29.80
CA SER A 484 -7.63 -13.29 -31.07
C SER A 484 -6.50 -12.28 -31.35
N GLY A 485 -5.44 -12.29 -30.54
CA GLY A 485 -4.35 -11.31 -30.54
C GLY A 485 -2.98 -11.91 -30.85
N TYR A 486 -2.02 -11.04 -31.16
CA TYR A 486 -0.64 -11.43 -31.46
C TYR A 486 0.07 -12.07 -30.25
N GLN A 487 -0.43 -11.87 -29.03
CA GLN A 487 0.18 -12.36 -27.78
C GLN A 487 0.31 -13.89 -27.74
N VAL A 488 -0.56 -14.62 -28.47
CA VAL A 488 -0.45 -16.08 -28.61
C VAL A 488 0.88 -16.52 -29.24
N LEU A 489 1.48 -15.67 -30.10
CA LEU A 489 2.76 -15.93 -30.75
C LEU A 489 3.95 -15.84 -29.79
N LEU A 490 3.74 -15.30 -28.58
CA LEU A 490 4.75 -15.11 -27.55
C LEU A 490 4.47 -15.96 -26.30
N GLY A 491 3.55 -16.91 -26.35
CA GLY A 491 3.21 -17.81 -25.24
C GLY A 491 3.93 -19.16 -25.30
N GLY A 492 4.27 -19.72 -24.14
CA GLY A 492 4.94 -21.03 -24.05
C GLY A 492 6.26 -21.07 -24.83
N LEU A 493 7.12 -20.07 -24.61
CA LEU A 493 8.45 -20.03 -25.20
C LEU A 493 9.41 -20.93 -24.43
N LEU A 494 9.18 -21.11 -23.12
CA LEU A 494 9.95 -22.03 -22.31
C LEU A 494 9.40 -23.47 -22.39
N PRO A 495 10.27 -24.50 -22.37
CA PRO A 495 9.82 -25.90 -22.32
C PRO A 495 9.00 -26.24 -21.08
N ARG A 496 9.27 -25.53 -19.97
CA ARG A 496 8.58 -25.62 -18.69
C ARG A 496 8.51 -24.23 -18.06
N PRO A 497 7.47 -23.92 -17.25
CA PRO A 497 7.42 -22.67 -16.52
C PRO A 497 8.69 -22.45 -15.68
N PRO A 498 9.09 -21.18 -15.48
CA PRO A 498 10.29 -20.87 -14.72
C PRO A 498 10.16 -21.37 -13.28
N ALA A 499 11.18 -22.09 -12.81
CA ALA A 499 11.25 -22.57 -11.44
C ALA A 499 11.52 -21.40 -10.47
N PRO A 500 11.03 -21.47 -9.23
CA PRO A 500 11.38 -20.51 -8.19
C PRO A 500 12.90 -20.52 -7.97
N VAL A 501 13.53 -19.35 -7.99
CA VAL A 501 14.97 -19.21 -7.70
C VAL A 501 15.17 -18.63 -6.29
N PRO A 502 16.10 -19.15 -5.47
CA PRO A 502 16.29 -18.70 -4.08
C PRO A 502 16.63 -17.21 -3.95
N HIS A 503 17.30 -16.62 -4.94
CA HIS A 503 17.68 -15.21 -4.93
C HIS A 503 16.58 -14.26 -5.40
N ALA A 504 15.41 -14.78 -5.80
CA ALA A 504 14.29 -13.94 -6.22
C ALA A 504 13.87 -13.00 -5.07
N VAL A 505 13.56 -11.74 -5.43
CA VAL A 505 13.18 -10.70 -4.47
C VAL A 505 11.71 -10.31 -4.63
N TYR A 506 11.12 -9.85 -3.54
CA TYR A 506 9.81 -9.18 -3.53
C TYR A 506 9.94 -7.67 -3.77
N SER A 507 11.08 -7.11 -3.37
CA SER A 507 11.50 -5.73 -3.56
C SER A 507 13.00 -5.70 -3.78
N LEU A 508 13.52 -4.80 -4.63
CA LEU A 508 14.96 -4.59 -4.72
C LEU A 508 15.53 -3.99 -3.43
N ASP A 509 14.71 -3.42 -2.56
CA ASP A 509 15.19 -3.05 -1.24
C ASP A 509 15.61 -4.29 -0.47
N TRP A 510 16.92 -4.39 -0.22
CA TRP A 510 17.56 -5.49 0.49
C TRP A 510 17.15 -5.65 1.96
N TYR A 511 16.28 -4.77 2.48
CA TYR A 511 15.63 -4.98 3.77
C TYR A 511 14.77 -6.25 3.72
N HIS A 512 14.04 -6.45 2.63
CA HIS A 512 13.18 -7.60 2.44
C HIS A 512 14.01 -8.87 2.22
N ARG A 513 13.53 -9.98 2.79
CA ARG A 513 14.14 -11.29 2.59
C ARG A 513 13.96 -11.73 1.14
N THR A 514 14.92 -12.51 0.67
CA THR A 514 14.82 -13.22 -0.60
C THR A 514 13.91 -14.45 -0.47
N ALA A 515 13.41 -14.98 -1.58
CA ALA A 515 12.55 -16.16 -1.59
C ALA A 515 13.19 -17.37 -0.88
N GLY A 516 14.51 -17.54 -1.01
CA GLY A 516 15.27 -18.61 -0.34
C GLY A 516 15.41 -18.44 1.17
N GLU A 517 15.22 -17.23 1.71
CA GLU A 517 15.30 -16.95 3.14
C GLU A 517 13.95 -17.05 3.87
N GLU A 518 12.82 -17.01 3.14
CA GLU A 518 11.47 -17.16 3.72
C GLU A 518 11.07 -18.63 3.98
N GLY A 519 11.88 -19.58 3.51
CA GLY A 519 11.61 -21.02 3.65
C GLY A 519 10.51 -21.53 2.69
N PRO A 520 10.35 -22.86 2.55
CA PRO A 520 9.41 -23.46 1.60
C PRO A 520 7.94 -23.17 1.93
N GLU A 521 7.58 -22.83 3.18
CA GLU A 521 6.19 -22.61 3.60
C GLU A 521 5.60 -21.27 3.10
N ALA A 522 6.41 -20.21 3.01
CA ALA A 522 5.98 -18.92 2.45
C ALA A 522 5.75 -18.97 0.94
N GLY A 523 6.36 -19.94 0.24
CA GLY A 523 6.25 -20.16 -1.20
C GLY A 523 4.97 -20.87 -1.65
N GLY A 524 3.96 -20.99 -0.79
CA GLY A 524 2.70 -21.68 -1.14
C GLY A 524 2.92 -23.16 -1.47
N ALA A 525 3.63 -23.89 -0.60
CA ALA A 525 3.94 -25.34 -0.75
C ALA A 525 2.71 -26.29 -0.74
N GLY A 526 1.50 -25.78 -0.97
CA GLY A 526 0.29 -26.58 -1.19
C GLY A 526 -0.22 -26.60 -2.63
N THR A 527 0.32 -25.76 -3.52
CA THR A 527 -0.09 -25.78 -4.94
C THR A 527 0.82 -26.69 -5.73
N THR A 528 0.42 -27.96 -5.87
CA THR A 528 0.96 -28.80 -6.95
C THR A 528 0.70 -28.06 -8.26
N ALA A 529 1.76 -27.49 -8.85
CA ALA A 529 1.70 -26.91 -10.19
C ALA A 529 1.02 -27.93 -11.09
N HIS A 530 -0.14 -27.60 -11.65
CA HIS A 530 -0.75 -28.48 -12.64
C HIS A 530 0.25 -28.59 -13.80
N PRO A 531 0.89 -29.76 -14.03
CA PRO A 531 1.95 -29.89 -15.03
C PRO A 531 1.45 -29.68 -16.47
N GLY A 532 0.14 -29.50 -16.64
CA GLY A 532 -0.54 -29.34 -17.91
C GLY A 532 -0.78 -27.91 -18.39
N SER A 533 -0.29 -26.83 -17.76
CA SER A 533 -0.63 -25.46 -18.22
C SER A 533 0.28 -24.90 -19.33
N ALA A 534 1.58 -25.25 -19.36
CA ALA A 534 2.53 -24.75 -20.37
C ALA A 534 2.47 -25.48 -21.71
N ALA A 535 2.23 -26.81 -21.71
CA ALA A 535 2.13 -27.59 -22.95
C ALA A 535 0.99 -27.10 -23.88
N PRO A 536 -0.20 -26.73 -23.37
CA PRO A 536 -1.23 -26.06 -24.16
C PRO A 536 -0.83 -24.68 -24.69
N ALA A 537 0.00 -23.91 -23.98
CA ALA A 537 0.46 -22.60 -24.46
C ALA A 537 1.42 -22.74 -25.66
N ALA A 538 2.40 -23.65 -25.56
CA ALA A 538 3.34 -23.91 -26.64
C ALA A 538 2.66 -24.50 -27.90
N GLU A 539 1.67 -25.37 -27.72
CA GLU A 539 0.89 -25.93 -28.84
C GLU A 539 0.00 -24.87 -29.51
N ARG A 540 -0.68 -24.04 -28.71
CA ARG A 540 -1.45 -22.89 -29.23
C ARG A 540 -0.56 -21.93 -30.03
N ARG A 541 0.64 -21.62 -29.53
CA ARG A 541 1.62 -20.81 -30.26
C ARG A 541 1.98 -21.43 -31.61
N ARG A 542 2.40 -22.70 -31.64
CA ARG A 542 2.79 -23.40 -32.88
C ARG A 542 1.67 -23.40 -33.91
N SER A 543 0.44 -23.68 -33.47
CA SER A 543 -0.76 -23.64 -34.32
C SER A 543 -1.01 -22.24 -34.88
N ALA A 544 -0.91 -21.20 -34.04
CA ALA A 544 -1.07 -19.82 -34.46
C ALA A 544 0.02 -19.36 -35.44
N GLU A 545 1.28 -19.76 -35.21
CA GLU A 545 2.39 -19.50 -36.14
C GLU A 545 2.14 -20.13 -37.52
N ALA A 546 1.73 -21.40 -37.55
CA ALA A 546 1.42 -22.11 -38.80
C ALA A 546 0.28 -21.40 -39.56
N ALA A 547 -0.80 -21.05 -38.87
CA ALA A 547 -1.92 -20.31 -39.47
C ALA A 547 -1.47 -18.95 -40.04
N CYS A 548 -0.60 -18.21 -39.34
CA CYS A 548 -0.05 -16.96 -39.83
C CYS A 548 0.80 -17.16 -41.09
N ARG A 549 1.64 -18.19 -41.12
CA ARG A 549 2.47 -18.52 -42.29
C ARG A 549 1.62 -18.91 -43.49
N ASP A 550 0.51 -19.61 -43.26
CA ASP A 550 -0.44 -20.02 -44.31
C ASP A 550 -1.18 -18.82 -44.91
N ILE A 551 -1.65 -17.89 -44.09
CA ILE A 551 -2.27 -16.63 -44.54
C ILE A 551 -1.29 -15.80 -45.37
N LEU A 552 -0.02 -15.79 -45.02
CA LEU A 552 1.02 -15.00 -45.67
C LEU A 552 1.71 -15.73 -46.83
N ARG A 553 1.36 -16.99 -47.09
CA ARG A 553 2.00 -17.84 -48.10
C ARG A 553 1.95 -17.18 -49.48
N GLY A 554 3.08 -17.20 -50.18
CA GLY A 554 3.22 -16.57 -51.51
C GLY A 554 3.33 -15.03 -51.49
N THR A 555 3.30 -14.39 -50.32
CA THR A 555 3.48 -12.94 -50.20
C THR A 555 4.91 -12.57 -49.79
N ARG A 556 5.40 -11.40 -50.20
CA ARG A 556 6.67 -10.83 -49.70
C ARG A 556 6.66 -10.56 -48.19
N ARG A 557 5.49 -10.61 -47.53
CA ARG A 557 5.32 -10.34 -46.10
C ARG A 557 5.67 -11.54 -45.23
N LEU A 558 5.68 -12.76 -45.77
CA LEU A 558 6.03 -13.97 -45.03
C LEU A 558 7.45 -13.87 -44.46
N ARG A 559 8.45 -13.55 -45.30
CA ARG A 559 9.84 -13.34 -44.85
C ARG A 559 9.93 -12.30 -43.73
N ARG A 560 9.21 -11.18 -43.86
CA ARG A 560 9.20 -10.13 -42.84
C ARG A 560 8.53 -10.59 -41.54
N PHE A 561 7.48 -11.40 -41.64
CA PHE A 561 6.83 -12.00 -40.46
C PHE A 561 7.77 -12.95 -39.73
N ASP A 562 8.44 -13.87 -40.45
CA ASP A 562 9.36 -14.82 -39.83
C ASP A 562 10.55 -14.12 -39.17
N GLU A 563 11.16 -13.12 -39.82
CA GLU A 563 12.22 -12.30 -39.23
C GLU A 563 11.77 -11.58 -37.96
N LEU A 564 10.57 -10.99 -37.99
CA LEU A 564 10.01 -10.23 -36.87
C LEU A 564 9.61 -11.13 -35.70
N LEU A 565 9.02 -12.28 -36.00
CA LEU A 565 8.63 -13.28 -35.02
C LEU A 565 9.86 -13.85 -34.32
N ALA A 566 10.89 -14.21 -35.08
CA ALA A 566 12.13 -14.77 -34.54
C ALA A 566 12.79 -13.83 -33.52
N VAL A 567 12.97 -12.55 -33.86
CA VAL A 567 13.56 -11.59 -32.91
C VAL A 567 12.63 -11.27 -31.74
N ALA A 568 11.32 -11.18 -31.96
CA ALA A 568 10.39 -10.92 -30.86
C ALA A 568 10.37 -12.06 -29.82
N GLN A 569 10.38 -13.32 -30.28
CA GLN A 569 10.45 -14.49 -29.39
C GLN A 569 11.81 -14.58 -28.67
N HIS A 570 12.90 -14.38 -29.41
CA HIS A 570 14.26 -14.44 -28.86
C HIS A 570 14.49 -13.41 -27.75
N TYR A 571 14.16 -12.14 -28.01
CA TYR A 571 14.35 -11.07 -27.01
C TYR A 571 13.33 -11.13 -25.87
N ALA A 572 12.16 -11.73 -26.06
CA ALA A 572 11.24 -12.03 -24.96
C ALA A 572 11.84 -13.03 -23.96
N LEU A 573 12.47 -14.11 -24.46
CA LEU A 573 13.17 -15.09 -23.62
C LEU A 573 14.41 -14.50 -22.94
N LEU A 574 15.26 -13.80 -23.70
CA LEU A 574 16.46 -13.17 -23.16
C LEU A 574 16.14 -12.24 -21.99
N ARG A 575 15.04 -11.50 -22.09
CA ARG A 575 14.61 -10.58 -21.05
C ARG A 575 14.21 -11.29 -19.76
N GLU A 576 13.55 -12.43 -19.85
CA GLU A 576 13.19 -13.24 -18.68
C GLU A 576 14.42 -13.82 -18.00
N GLU A 577 15.39 -14.33 -18.78
CA GLU A 577 16.68 -14.78 -18.25
C GLU A 577 17.40 -13.65 -17.50
N GLN A 578 17.44 -12.46 -18.10
CA GLN A 578 18.10 -11.30 -17.51
C GLN A 578 17.39 -10.79 -16.25
N ALA A 579 16.05 -10.72 -16.28
CA ALA A 579 15.26 -10.33 -15.13
C ALA A 579 15.47 -11.30 -13.95
N ARG A 580 15.46 -12.61 -14.23
CA ARG A 580 15.72 -13.65 -13.23
C ARG A 580 17.08 -13.43 -12.58
N ASP A 581 18.14 -13.41 -13.38
CA ASP A 581 19.52 -13.45 -12.88
C ASP A 581 20.01 -12.11 -12.32
N PHE A 582 19.34 -10.98 -12.61
CA PHE A 582 19.67 -9.65 -12.08
C PHE A 582 19.76 -9.62 -10.54
N THR A 583 18.96 -10.45 -9.86
CA THR A 583 18.88 -10.48 -8.39
C THR A 583 19.84 -11.46 -7.74
N ALA A 584 20.70 -12.16 -8.51
CA ALA A 584 21.59 -13.19 -7.99
C ALA A 584 22.49 -12.70 -6.83
N GLY A 585 22.91 -11.43 -6.84
CA GLY A 585 23.73 -10.84 -5.78
C GLY A 585 22.97 -10.48 -4.49
N TRP A 586 21.64 -10.44 -4.49
CA TRP A 586 20.84 -9.97 -3.34
C TRP A 586 21.04 -10.77 -2.05
N PRO A 587 21.08 -12.12 -2.08
CA PRO A 587 21.37 -12.90 -0.88
C PRO A 587 22.70 -12.52 -0.23
N LEU A 588 23.75 -12.31 -1.04
CA LEU A 588 25.08 -11.94 -0.53
C LEU A 588 25.08 -10.51 0.02
N LEU A 589 24.46 -9.56 -0.68
CA LEU A 589 24.28 -8.19 -0.21
C LEU A 589 23.57 -8.16 1.16
N ARG A 590 22.48 -8.93 1.32
CA ARG A 590 21.74 -9.03 2.59
C ARG A 590 22.58 -9.60 3.71
N ARG A 591 23.31 -10.69 3.44
CA ARG A 591 24.23 -11.29 4.43
C ARG A 591 25.30 -10.28 4.87
N CYS A 592 25.87 -9.51 3.94
CA CYS A 592 26.82 -8.45 4.28
C CYS A 592 26.18 -7.39 5.17
N ALA A 593 25.02 -6.85 4.78
CA ALA A 593 24.31 -5.81 5.53
C ALA A 593 23.99 -6.28 6.97
N ARG A 594 23.46 -7.51 7.14
CA ARG A 594 23.15 -8.05 8.48
C ARG A 594 24.40 -8.28 9.32
N ARG A 595 25.52 -8.70 8.72
CA ARG A 595 26.80 -8.85 9.44
C ARG A 595 27.40 -7.50 9.84
N ILE A 596 27.26 -6.47 9.00
CA ILE A 596 27.57 -5.08 9.36
C ILE A 596 26.69 -4.65 10.55
N GLY A 597 25.38 -4.92 10.49
CA GLY A 597 24.45 -4.65 11.58
C GLY A 597 24.83 -5.35 12.89
N ARG A 598 25.25 -6.62 12.82
CA ARG A 598 25.78 -7.37 13.97
C ARG A 598 26.99 -6.68 14.60
N GLN A 599 27.97 -6.29 13.79
CA GLN A 599 29.16 -5.60 14.30
C GLN A 599 28.83 -4.23 14.92
N LEU A 600 27.88 -3.49 14.36
CA LEU A 600 27.39 -2.22 14.94
C LEU A 600 26.64 -2.44 16.26
N ARG A 601 25.84 -3.51 16.35
CA ARG A 601 25.15 -3.89 17.59
C ARG A 601 26.14 -4.27 18.68
N ASP A 602 27.13 -5.09 18.34
CA ASP A 602 28.17 -5.52 19.27
C ASP A 602 29.02 -4.33 19.77
N ALA A 603 29.11 -3.24 18.97
CA ALA A 603 29.70 -1.97 19.36
C ALA A 603 28.75 -1.03 20.14
N GLY A 604 27.50 -1.43 20.43
CA GLY A 604 26.53 -0.64 21.19
C GLY A 604 25.82 0.48 20.41
N ILE A 605 26.01 0.54 19.09
CA ILE A 605 25.50 1.64 18.24
C ILE A 605 24.03 1.45 17.91
N ILE A 606 23.61 0.21 17.70
CA ILE A 606 22.21 -0.18 17.42
C ILE A 606 21.80 -1.34 18.31
N THR A 607 20.50 -1.59 18.43
CA THR A 607 19.93 -2.63 19.30
C THR A 607 19.69 -3.95 18.59
N SER A 608 19.30 -3.91 17.31
CA SER A 608 19.03 -5.10 16.50
C SER A 608 19.93 -5.12 15.26
N GLU A 609 20.24 -6.31 14.74
CA GLU A 609 21.00 -6.45 13.48
C GLU A 609 20.26 -5.80 12.30
N ASP A 610 18.93 -5.86 12.30
CA ASP A 610 18.08 -5.34 11.22
C ASP A 610 17.85 -3.82 11.34
N ASP A 611 18.40 -3.16 12.36
CA ASP A 611 18.39 -1.70 12.47
C ASP A 611 19.33 -1.04 11.46
N VAL A 612 20.31 -1.80 10.94
CA VAL A 612 21.27 -1.35 9.93
C VAL A 612 20.59 -0.78 8.68
N PHE A 613 19.47 -1.36 8.25
CA PHE A 613 18.76 -0.93 7.03
C PHE A 613 18.17 0.49 7.15
N PHE A 614 17.95 0.97 8.38
CA PHE A 614 17.42 2.30 8.67
C PHE A 614 18.52 3.33 8.98
N LEU A 615 19.78 2.95 8.85
CA LEU A 615 20.93 3.86 8.87
C LEU A 615 21.17 4.47 7.48
N SER A 616 21.98 5.53 7.40
CA SER A 616 22.54 6.05 6.15
C SER A 616 23.99 5.58 6.00
N ARG A 617 24.59 5.70 4.82
CA ARG A 617 25.94 5.21 4.55
C ARG A 617 27.00 5.86 5.43
N GLN A 618 26.82 7.14 5.75
CA GLN A 618 27.69 7.89 6.68
C GLN A 618 27.61 7.38 8.13
N ASP A 619 26.51 6.72 8.50
CA ASP A 619 26.28 6.18 9.84
C ASP A 619 26.95 4.81 10.05
N LEU A 620 27.41 4.16 8.98
CA LEU A 620 28.06 2.86 9.02
C LEU A 620 29.52 2.97 9.48
N ARG A 621 29.71 3.25 10.77
CA ARG A 621 31.02 3.33 11.40
C ARG A 621 30.98 2.68 12.78
N LEU A 622 32.04 1.95 13.16
CA LEU A 622 32.15 1.29 14.47
C LEU A 622 32.42 2.26 15.63
N ASP A 623 32.71 3.53 15.34
CA ASP A 623 32.94 4.59 16.31
C ASP A 623 31.80 5.63 16.32
N ALA A 624 30.67 5.35 15.66
CA ALA A 624 29.52 6.24 15.66
C ALA A 624 28.87 6.29 17.07
N PRO A 625 28.24 7.42 17.45
CA PRO A 625 27.45 7.47 18.68
C PRO A 625 26.21 6.57 18.57
N PRO A 626 25.56 6.19 19.68
CA PRO A 626 24.34 5.37 19.67
C PRO A 626 23.24 5.97 18.77
N GLN A 627 22.53 5.12 18.03
CA GLN A 627 21.61 5.50 16.94
C GLN A 627 20.17 4.99 17.12
N GLN A 628 19.85 4.39 18.25
CA GLN A 628 18.59 3.69 18.51
C GLN A 628 17.38 4.60 18.26
N GLU A 629 17.40 5.82 18.79
CA GLU A 629 16.32 6.79 18.62
C GLU A 629 16.13 7.17 17.14
N ARG A 630 17.23 7.45 16.43
CA ARG A 630 17.18 7.82 15.02
C ARG A 630 16.66 6.68 14.14
N VAL A 631 17.04 5.44 14.46
CA VAL A 631 16.51 4.25 13.79
C VAL A 631 15.01 4.10 14.06
N ALA A 632 14.56 4.24 15.31
CA ALA A 632 13.15 4.16 15.67
C ALA A 632 12.30 5.16 14.87
N ILE A 633 12.73 6.44 14.84
CA ILE A 633 12.06 7.50 14.08
C ILE A 633 11.98 7.16 12.58
N ARG A 634 13.08 6.68 11.98
CA ARG A 634 13.11 6.33 10.55
C ARG A 634 12.23 5.12 10.23
N ARG A 635 12.20 4.11 11.11
CA ARG A 635 11.38 2.90 10.95
C ARG A 635 9.89 3.22 11.07
N GLU A 636 9.51 4.05 12.03
CA GLU A 636 8.13 4.53 12.18
C GLU A 636 7.70 5.34 10.95
N LYS A 637 8.54 6.29 10.51
CA LYS A 637 8.30 7.08 9.31
C LYS A 637 8.13 6.20 8.06
N TRP A 638 8.99 5.22 7.86
CA TRP A 638 8.90 4.27 6.74
C TRP A 638 7.61 3.44 6.81
N SER A 639 7.26 2.92 7.99
CA SER A 639 6.03 2.15 8.20
C SER A 639 4.77 2.96 7.89
N ARG A 640 4.77 4.25 8.22
CA ARG A 640 3.71 5.19 7.82
C ARG A 640 3.70 5.40 6.31
N GLN A 641 4.86 5.63 5.69
CA GLN A 641 4.98 5.90 4.26
C GLN A 641 4.49 4.74 3.38
N ARG A 642 4.63 3.49 3.84
CA ARG A 642 4.14 2.29 3.12
C ARG A 642 2.64 2.29 2.89
N LYS A 643 1.89 2.90 3.81
CA LYS A 643 0.43 2.98 3.71
C LYS A 643 -0.02 4.07 2.73
N LEU A 644 0.87 4.97 2.29
CA LEU A 644 0.53 6.07 1.39
C LEU A 644 0.29 5.59 -0.04
N ALA A 645 -0.74 6.12 -0.69
CA ALA A 645 -0.96 5.94 -2.12
C ALA A 645 -0.04 6.88 -2.92
N ALA A 646 1.13 6.38 -3.33
CA ALA A 646 2.10 7.16 -4.11
C ALA A 646 1.66 7.36 -5.58
N PRO A 647 1.67 8.60 -6.11
CA PRO A 647 1.44 8.86 -7.52
C PRO A 647 2.42 8.12 -8.44
N LEU A 648 1.98 7.75 -9.64
CA LEU A 648 2.87 7.14 -10.64
C LEU A 648 3.83 8.16 -11.28
N VAL A 649 3.42 9.43 -11.34
CA VAL A 649 4.15 10.52 -11.98
C VAL A 649 4.09 11.77 -11.11
N LEU A 650 5.23 12.45 -10.93
CA LEU A 650 5.31 13.78 -10.34
C LEU A 650 5.90 14.78 -11.35
N GLY A 651 5.46 16.04 -11.26
CA GLY A 651 5.98 17.14 -12.07
C GLY A 651 5.34 17.27 -13.45
N GLY A 652 5.80 18.25 -14.21
CA GLY A 652 5.28 18.53 -15.55
C GLY A 652 5.85 17.58 -16.58
N VAL A 653 4.98 16.82 -17.25
CA VAL A 653 5.34 16.07 -18.45
C VAL A 653 5.66 17.08 -19.55
N PRO A 654 6.85 17.07 -20.18
CA PRO A 654 7.11 17.92 -21.33
C PRO A 654 6.05 17.66 -22.40
N LEU A 655 5.54 18.73 -23.01
CA LEU A 655 4.57 18.78 -24.10
C LEU A 655 5.10 18.15 -25.42
N ILE A 656 5.83 17.03 -25.37
CA ILE A 656 6.13 16.18 -26.53
C ILE A 656 5.09 15.06 -26.56
N GLY A 657 3.86 15.53 -26.79
CA GLY A 657 2.70 14.74 -27.13
C GLY A 657 2.22 13.85 -26.00
N ASN A 658 0.90 13.74 -25.94
CA ASN A 658 0.16 12.64 -25.35
C ASN A 658 0.56 11.31 -26.02
N THR A 659 1.84 10.98 -26.20
CA THR A 659 2.35 9.89 -27.01
C THR A 659 2.50 8.68 -26.12
N PHE A 660 3.06 8.77 -24.92
CA PHE A 660 3.03 7.65 -23.97
C PHE A 660 1.60 7.34 -23.50
N ASP A 661 0.80 8.36 -23.15
CA ASP A 661 -0.61 8.16 -22.76
C ASP A 661 -1.55 7.82 -23.94
N ARG A 662 -1.38 8.39 -25.15
CA ARG A 662 -2.14 7.91 -26.35
C ARG A 662 -1.62 6.57 -26.87
N ILE A 663 -0.35 6.22 -26.69
CA ILE A 663 0.16 4.87 -27.03
C ILE A 663 -0.39 3.85 -26.05
N ALA A 664 -0.48 4.17 -24.76
CA ALA A 664 -1.19 3.38 -23.76
C ALA A 664 -2.70 3.28 -24.07
N HIS A 665 -3.35 4.38 -24.48
CA HIS A 665 -4.76 4.39 -24.91
C HIS A 665 -5.04 3.70 -26.26
N SER A 666 -4.09 3.69 -27.21
CA SER A 666 -4.26 3.13 -28.58
C SER A 666 -3.90 1.64 -28.69
N ALA A 667 -3.47 1.04 -27.59
CA ALA A 667 -3.33 -0.40 -27.41
C ALA A 667 -4.62 -1.05 -26.86
N ARG A 668 -5.64 -0.27 -26.51
CA ARG A 668 -6.95 -0.80 -26.10
C ARG A 668 -7.62 -1.44 -27.31
N SER A 669 -7.99 -2.71 -27.16
CA SER A 669 -8.68 -3.46 -28.21
C SER A 669 -9.99 -2.76 -28.60
N THR A 670 -10.38 -2.89 -29.86
CA THR A 670 -11.55 -2.23 -30.48
C THR A 670 -12.89 -2.89 -30.12
N ALA A 671 -13.01 -3.51 -28.94
CA ALA A 671 -14.28 -4.04 -28.47
C ALA A 671 -15.06 -2.94 -27.73
N ALA A 672 -16.38 -2.89 -27.93
CA ALA A 672 -17.28 -2.04 -27.14
C ALA A 672 -17.07 -2.38 -25.65
N LEU A 673 -16.52 -1.44 -24.87
CA LEU A 673 -16.22 -1.65 -23.46
C LEU A 673 -17.54 -1.84 -22.68
N PRO A 674 -17.68 -2.90 -21.87
CA PRO A 674 -18.79 -3.02 -20.93
C PRO A 674 -18.80 -1.83 -19.97
N ARG A 675 -19.99 -1.29 -19.65
CA ARG A 675 -20.13 -0.24 -18.63
C ARG A 675 -19.65 -0.77 -17.28
N GLY A 676 -18.70 -0.08 -16.64
CA GLY A 676 -18.20 -0.43 -15.30
C GLY A 676 -17.00 -1.39 -15.26
N ALA A 677 -16.49 -1.85 -16.41
CA ALA A 677 -15.29 -2.70 -16.44
C ALA A 677 -14.01 -1.91 -16.14
N LEU A 678 -13.11 -2.49 -15.34
CA LEU A 678 -11.74 -1.98 -15.22
C LEU A 678 -10.99 -2.28 -16.52
N VAL A 679 -10.18 -1.33 -16.98
CA VAL A 679 -9.45 -1.44 -18.24
C VAL A 679 -7.96 -1.32 -17.99
N GLY A 680 -7.22 -2.32 -18.46
CA GLY A 680 -5.76 -2.34 -18.46
C GLY A 680 -5.20 -2.74 -19.83
N HIS A 681 -3.96 -3.23 -19.82
CA HIS A 681 -3.29 -3.76 -21.00
C HIS A 681 -3.56 -5.27 -21.14
N PRO A 682 -3.91 -5.75 -22.36
CA PRO A 682 -4.08 -7.18 -22.63
C PRO A 682 -2.74 -7.90 -22.63
N ALA A 683 -2.35 -8.44 -21.47
CA ALA A 683 -1.02 -8.96 -21.22
C ALA A 683 -0.85 -10.40 -21.70
N SER A 684 -1.75 -11.30 -21.27
CA SER A 684 -1.76 -12.71 -21.64
C SER A 684 -3.16 -13.11 -22.11
N PRO A 685 -3.29 -13.79 -23.27
CA PRO A 685 -4.59 -14.06 -23.88
C PRO A 685 -5.40 -15.10 -23.10
N GLY A 686 -6.71 -15.03 -23.26
CA GLY A 686 -7.68 -15.95 -22.66
C GLY A 686 -8.73 -15.19 -21.85
N ARG A 687 -9.75 -15.93 -21.37
CA ARG A 687 -10.80 -15.41 -20.50
C ARG A 687 -11.01 -16.39 -19.36
N ALA A 688 -11.06 -15.88 -18.13
CA ALA A 688 -11.32 -16.69 -16.95
C ALA A 688 -12.20 -15.93 -15.95
N ARG A 689 -12.99 -16.69 -15.21
CA ARG A 689 -13.85 -16.21 -14.13
C ARG A 689 -13.37 -16.82 -12.82
N GLY A 690 -13.28 -16.01 -11.77
CA GLY A 690 -12.85 -16.49 -10.45
C GLY A 690 -13.07 -15.44 -9.38
N ARG A 691 -12.97 -15.86 -8.11
CA ARG A 691 -13.03 -14.95 -6.97
C ARG A 691 -11.72 -14.20 -6.84
N VAL A 692 -11.79 -12.91 -6.59
CA VAL A 692 -10.64 -12.04 -6.38
C VAL A 692 -9.91 -12.43 -5.09
N ARG A 693 -8.58 -12.47 -5.16
CA ARG A 693 -7.70 -12.41 -4.01
C ARG A 693 -6.77 -11.22 -4.18
N VAL A 694 -6.93 -10.21 -3.32
CA VAL A 694 -5.98 -9.10 -3.27
C VAL A 694 -4.77 -9.54 -2.47
N VAL A 695 -3.58 -9.53 -3.08
CA VAL A 695 -2.29 -9.89 -2.48
C VAL A 695 -1.39 -8.66 -2.52
N ARG A 696 -0.96 -8.17 -1.37
CA ARG A 696 -0.10 -6.99 -1.23
C ARG A 696 1.36 -7.35 -1.02
N GLY A 697 1.61 -8.47 -0.36
CA GLY A 697 2.96 -8.96 -0.06
C GLY A 697 2.99 -10.47 0.25
N PRO A 698 4.19 -10.99 0.58
CA PRO A 698 4.39 -12.40 0.94
C PRO A 698 3.48 -12.89 2.08
N GLU A 699 3.13 -12.02 3.01
CA GLU A 699 2.24 -12.29 4.13
C GLU A 699 0.83 -12.76 3.71
N ASP A 700 0.38 -12.35 2.51
CA ASP A 700 -0.93 -12.71 1.98
C ASP A 700 -0.89 -14.04 1.20
N PHE A 701 0.30 -14.58 0.90
CA PHE A 701 0.45 -15.78 0.06
C PHE A 701 -0.26 -17.01 0.62
N PRO A 702 -0.22 -17.31 1.94
CA PRO A 702 -0.95 -18.44 2.52
C PRO A 702 -2.46 -18.37 2.31
N GLY A 703 -3.02 -17.17 2.10
CA GLY A 703 -4.44 -16.95 1.86
C GLY A 703 -4.89 -17.24 0.42
N PHE A 704 -3.98 -17.36 -0.53
CA PHE A 704 -4.28 -17.54 -1.95
C PHE A 704 -4.68 -19.00 -2.27
N ARG A 705 -5.84 -19.18 -2.92
CA ARG A 705 -6.37 -20.51 -3.25
C ARG A 705 -6.33 -20.79 -4.77
N PRO A 706 -6.13 -22.04 -5.19
CA PRO A 706 -6.21 -22.40 -6.60
C PRO A 706 -7.55 -22.01 -7.22
N GLY A 707 -7.53 -21.44 -8.43
CA GLY A 707 -8.72 -20.97 -9.14
C GLY A 707 -9.16 -19.54 -8.79
N GLU A 708 -8.50 -18.87 -7.83
CA GLU A 708 -8.72 -17.45 -7.55
C GLU A 708 -8.06 -16.55 -8.63
N VAL A 709 -8.57 -15.33 -8.77
CA VAL A 709 -7.95 -14.26 -9.57
C VAL A 709 -6.98 -13.49 -8.70
N LEU A 710 -5.68 -13.56 -9.03
CA LEU A 710 -4.64 -12.83 -8.32
C LEU A 710 -4.72 -11.34 -8.68
N VAL A 711 -4.99 -10.48 -7.70
CA VAL A 711 -5.01 -9.02 -7.86
C VAL A 711 -3.90 -8.39 -7.01
N ALA A 712 -2.96 -7.69 -7.63
CA ALA A 712 -1.80 -7.12 -6.93
C ALA A 712 -1.41 -5.72 -7.42
N GLY A 713 -0.71 -4.94 -6.60
CA GLY A 713 -0.25 -3.61 -7.01
C GLY A 713 0.82 -3.71 -8.11
N ALA A 714 1.78 -4.59 -7.89
CA ALA A 714 2.79 -5.04 -8.83
C ALA A 714 3.18 -6.48 -8.43
N THR A 715 3.77 -7.24 -9.35
CA THR A 715 4.33 -8.57 -9.06
C THR A 715 5.83 -8.54 -9.29
N ALA A 716 6.59 -9.17 -8.39
CA ALA A 716 8.02 -9.39 -8.55
C ALA A 716 8.32 -10.89 -8.80
N PRO A 717 9.53 -11.28 -9.24
CA PRO A 717 9.87 -12.68 -9.53
C PRO A 717 9.50 -13.70 -8.44
N ALA A 718 9.58 -13.31 -7.18
CA ALA A 718 9.23 -14.18 -6.06
C ALA A 718 7.73 -14.54 -5.99
N TRP A 719 6.85 -13.87 -6.76
CA TRP A 719 5.41 -14.15 -6.84
C TRP A 719 5.06 -15.27 -7.83
N THR A 720 6.03 -15.73 -8.63
CA THR A 720 5.85 -16.77 -9.66
C THR A 720 5.08 -18.02 -9.17
N PRO A 721 5.28 -18.54 -7.94
CA PRO A 721 4.51 -19.69 -7.45
C PRO A 721 2.99 -19.50 -7.49
N LEU A 722 2.49 -18.28 -7.24
CA LEU A 722 1.04 -17.99 -7.24
C LEU A 722 0.42 -18.13 -8.64
N PHE A 723 1.21 -17.93 -9.70
CA PHE A 723 0.72 -18.00 -11.09
C PHE A 723 0.32 -19.43 -11.47
N ALA A 724 0.94 -20.44 -10.86
CA ALA A 724 0.62 -21.85 -11.12
C ALA A 724 -0.81 -22.23 -10.69
N GLY A 725 -1.34 -21.56 -9.66
CA GLY A 725 -2.69 -21.80 -9.13
C GLY A 725 -3.73 -20.77 -9.58
N ALA A 726 -3.34 -19.66 -10.21
CA ALA A 726 -4.24 -18.57 -10.54
C ALA A 726 -5.15 -18.87 -11.74
N ALA A 727 -6.43 -18.51 -11.64
CA ALA A 727 -7.35 -18.52 -12.78
C ALA A 727 -7.06 -17.36 -13.76
N ALA A 728 -6.66 -16.20 -13.22
CA ALA A 728 -6.20 -15.04 -13.97
C ALA A 728 -5.36 -14.11 -13.08
N VAL A 729 -4.64 -13.17 -13.70
CA VAL A 729 -3.82 -12.18 -13.01
C VAL A 729 -4.24 -10.76 -13.39
N VAL A 730 -4.39 -9.89 -12.39
CA VAL A 730 -4.68 -8.47 -12.56
C VAL A 730 -3.68 -7.64 -11.76
N THR A 731 -3.06 -6.63 -12.38
CA THR A 731 -2.16 -5.73 -11.66
C THR A 731 -2.46 -4.25 -11.90
N ASP A 732 -2.29 -3.43 -10.86
CA ASP A 732 -2.45 -1.97 -10.94
C ASP A 732 -1.38 -1.34 -11.82
N SER A 733 -0.18 -1.89 -11.74
CA SER A 733 0.97 -1.44 -12.50
C SER A 733 1.50 -2.53 -13.40
N GLY A 734 2.23 -2.10 -14.43
CA GLY A 734 2.84 -2.99 -15.40
C GLY A 734 2.38 -2.69 -16.82
N ASN A 735 3.25 -2.99 -17.76
CA ASN A 735 3.00 -2.91 -19.19
C ASN A 735 3.05 -4.32 -19.80
N LEU A 736 2.94 -4.45 -21.13
CA LEU A 736 3.02 -5.74 -21.83
C LEU A 736 4.33 -6.52 -21.57
N ALA A 737 5.35 -5.81 -21.09
CA ALA A 737 6.63 -6.36 -20.67
C ALA A 737 6.72 -6.52 -19.13
N ALA A 738 5.73 -6.19 -18.30
CA ALA A 738 5.87 -6.45 -16.86
C ALA A 738 6.09 -7.95 -16.58
N HIS A 739 6.73 -8.25 -15.44
CA HIS A 739 6.94 -9.64 -15.00
C HIS A 739 5.64 -10.46 -15.03
N ALA A 740 4.54 -9.89 -14.53
CA ALA A 740 3.20 -10.50 -14.60
C ALA A 740 2.80 -10.91 -16.03
N SER A 741 3.08 -10.05 -17.01
CA SER A 741 2.70 -10.28 -18.41
C SER A 741 3.43 -11.48 -19.00
N LEU A 742 4.71 -11.65 -18.66
CA LEU A 742 5.54 -12.70 -19.22
C LEU A 742 5.30 -14.03 -18.54
N VAL A 743 5.26 -14.06 -17.22
CA VAL A 743 4.94 -15.29 -16.48
C VAL A 743 3.54 -15.78 -16.84
N ALA A 744 2.54 -14.90 -16.92
CA ALA A 744 1.19 -15.31 -17.32
C ALA A 744 1.14 -15.97 -18.72
N ARG A 745 1.95 -15.50 -19.68
CA ARG A 745 2.06 -16.09 -21.02
C ARG A 745 2.70 -17.48 -21.01
N GLU A 746 3.67 -17.71 -20.14
CA GLU A 746 4.32 -19.02 -19.98
C GLU A 746 3.39 -20.03 -19.30
N TYR A 747 2.62 -19.60 -18.30
CA TYR A 747 1.60 -20.43 -17.67
C TYR A 747 0.32 -20.58 -18.49
N GLY A 748 0.14 -19.75 -19.52
CA GLY A 748 -1.03 -19.76 -20.40
C GLY A 748 -2.32 -19.26 -19.71
N ILE A 749 -2.19 -18.45 -18.66
CA ILE A 749 -3.29 -17.88 -17.88
C ILE A 749 -3.65 -16.47 -18.37
N PRO A 750 -4.93 -16.07 -18.39
CA PRO A 750 -5.34 -14.72 -18.76
C PRO A 750 -4.75 -13.66 -17.83
N ALA A 751 -4.26 -12.55 -18.39
CA ALA A 751 -3.75 -11.45 -17.57
C ALA A 751 -4.06 -10.05 -18.11
N VAL A 752 -4.38 -9.14 -17.19
CA VAL A 752 -4.62 -7.71 -17.44
C VAL A 752 -3.74 -6.88 -16.50
N VAL A 753 -2.83 -6.09 -17.04
CA VAL A 753 -1.86 -5.32 -16.23
C VAL A 753 -2.03 -3.82 -16.43
N GLY A 754 -1.59 -3.02 -15.48
CA GLY A 754 -1.63 -1.55 -15.61
C GLY A 754 -3.05 -0.99 -15.53
N THR A 755 -3.92 -1.57 -14.70
CA THR A 755 -5.29 -1.06 -14.46
C THR A 755 -5.32 0.27 -13.69
N GLY A 756 -4.20 0.63 -13.05
CA GLY A 756 -4.02 1.85 -12.25
C GLY A 756 -4.51 1.73 -10.81
N ASN A 757 -5.62 1.03 -10.56
CA ASN A 757 -6.28 0.99 -9.26
C ASN A 757 -7.12 -0.27 -8.97
N ALA A 758 -6.89 -1.39 -9.65
CA ALA A 758 -7.62 -2.63 -9.35
C ALA A 758 -7.52 -3.07 -7.88
N THR A 759 -6.38 -2.91 -7.19
CA THR A 759 -6.28 -3.26 -5.76
C THR A 759 -7.11 -2.36 -4.84
N GLN A 760 -7.54 -1.19 -5.34
CA GLN A 760 -8.38 -0.25 -4.60
C GLN A 760 -9.87 -0.44 -4.94
N VAL A 761 -10.18 -0.96 -6.13
CA VAL A 761 -11.57 -1.11 -6.61
C VAL A 761 -12.10 -2.52 -6.35
N LEU A 762 -11.25 -3.55 -6.45
CA LEU A 762 -11.64 -4.94 -6.25
C LEU A 762 -11.39 -5.37 -4.80
N HIS A 763 -12.25 -6.24 -4.28
CA HIS A 763 -12.15 -6.77 -2.93
C HIS A 763 -12.00 -8.29 -2.93
N THR A 764 -11.25 -8.83 -1.97
CA THR A 764 -11.10 -10.27 -1.80
C THR A 764 -12.46 -10.95 -1.63
N GLY A 765 -12.68 -12.04 -2.38
CA GLY A 765 -13.95 -12.77 -2.44
C GLY A 765 -14.86 -12.37 -3.61
N GLN A 766 -14.73 -11.15 -4.12
CA GLN A 766 -15.57 -10.61 -5.21
C GLN A 766 -15.42 -11.45 -6.49
N LEU A 767 -16.53 -11.77 -7.14
CA LEU A 767 -16.51 -12.52 -8.38
C LEU A 767 -16.24 -11.61 -9.59
N VAL A 768 -15.19 -11.92 -10.36
CA VAL A 768 -14.82 -11.15 -11.56
C VAL A 768 -14.61 -12.05 -12.77
N THR A 769 -14.79 -11.47 -13.96
CA THR A 769 -14.35 -12.08 -15.22
C THR A 769 -13.22 -11.24 -15.82
N VAL A 770 -12.06 -11.88 -16.00
CA VAL A 770 -10.88 -11.28 -16.61
C VAL A 770 -10.79 -11.71 -18.07
N ASP A 771 -10.79 -10.75 -18.99
CA ASP A 771 -10.52 -10.97 -20.41
C ASP A 771 -9.15 -10.39 -20.76
N GLY A 772 -8.16 -11.27 -20.84
CA GLY A 772 -6.78 -10.92 -21.19
C GLY A 772 -6.58 -10.61 -22.68
N ASN A 773 -7.56 -10.90 -23.54
CA ASN A 773 -7.54 -10.48 -24.94
C ASN A 773 -7.98 -9.03 -25.10
N ALA A 774 -9.08 -8.67 -24.42
CA ALA A 774 -9.63 -7.31 -24.44
C ALA A 774 -8.88 -6.35 -23.51
N GLY A 775 -8.24 -6.87 -22.46
CA GLY A 775 -7.60 -6.05 -21.43
C GLY A 775 -8.61 -5.52 -20.42
N THR A 776 -9.67 -6.29 -20.12
CA THR A 776 -10.79 -5.83 -19.29
C THR A 776 -11.07 -6.76 -18.11
N VAL A 777 -11.51 -6.19 -17.00
CA VAL A 777 -11.99 -6.92 -15.82
C VAL A 777 -13.42 -6.49 -15.52
N GLU A 778 -14.35 -7.42 -15.67
CA GLU A 778 -15.78 -7.23 -15.43
C GLU A 778 -16.12 -7.68 -14.01
N GLN A 779 -16.73 -6.79 -13.23
CA GLN A 779 -17.24 -7.09 -11.90
C GLN A 779 -18.62 -7.75 -12.02
N HIS A 780 -18.89 -8.76 -11.19
CA HIS A 780 -20.21 -9.38 -11.08
C HIS A 780 -20.76 -9.06 -9.69
N GLU A 781 -22.04 -8.71 -9.62
CA GLU A 781 -22.74 -8.64 -8.34
C GLU A 781 -22.89 -10.08 -7.82
N ASP A 782 -22.50 -10.31 -6.55
CA ASP A 782 -22.62 -11.62 -5.88
C ASP A 782 -24.09 -11.96 -5.57
#